data_AF-A0AA97P782-F1
#
_entry.id   AF-A0AA97P782-F1
#
_cell.length_a   1.000
_cell.length_b   1.000
_cell.length_c   1.000
_cell.angle_alpha   90.00
_cell.angle_beta   90.00
_cell.angle_gamma   90.00
#
_symmetry.space_group_name_H-M   'P 1'
#
loop_
_entity.id
_entity.type
_entity.pdbx_description
1 polymer ?
#
loop_
_entity_poly.entity_id
_entity_poly.type
_entity_poly.pdbx_seq_one_letter_code
_entity_poly.pdbx_strand_id
1 'polypeptide(L)'
;MKPSVISLCLAAAANALLETRHPRDLSGGQGMNTVSRRTNNNSTGSGSTCPAPKTVRTKAAKANPFTALSQDEVDSVMRWVSNPALGLNLTSPTAENLAQTDNYVWHVEVLKPNKTDVLAYLDGGASSVPRHARVVINEGGRDVPRVAEYYVGPLPVDNTTTKIQPLDFMYNGANGASILFNGRFYDTPRRKAVDPFVAKFMAEIADITNDLVGFAYYGGSDNRTTAETFYGNPSSTDGTTGVLWLPFRRKGLASYDKPSNLYVSIDISGTDPSLYKMRMIVYDLVIYKSVDEFREAWTAGKIKKTPAPPADESFLRKDRIGEKRKLEERMAPTIVEPEGKRYAVDTENRYVEYLGWSFYTRFDRDVGVQFYDIRFKGERIMYELSLQDAIAQYAGNNPFQAGTAYMDRYYGIGAQVGRLIPGYDCPYHATYWDSDFTSGTAATRTNNSVCIFETDIGTPITRHTDPGLYMQATKGSKLVVRQIATVGNYDYLFDYSFWVDGTIGVDAHASGYVQANYYRPEDKGKWGPRIHDTITGTLHTHVMNFKADFDLGGTANTLVRTDIVVENITQPWYPERGEFEMMRYNISDVASEKQALLPLPANGQSMYTIVNKDKKNKWGEDRGYRIVPGLSNIHLASQRSPFFLKSAQFAKQFLAVSRQKDTEPGSSAALNQNVPEAPLVEFWRFFDDDESLAQQDLVAWVNLGMHHYTRSEDMPNTLMSEAHSSLTFAPQNWGDAELTTDLANAIIYNAKTGVDRVVPETNGVSVPDCFPLSAQDELLGVFENTDIQPRYSIIRRRNGRRSKELLPCPQAEHNPTASGSDVVAYTSDAGPGRPILTLIHGYPQSSLIWRHIVPELIGKVSLFIPELPGYGISTPPNSHTKLDVGRALLESLRAAFAIDKSSSRGLIVGGHDRGARVAHRLAASQDALFPADGGLSLLGAVLLDIVPTKVQWEAFADPAVSRGYFHWPLLANVALAVPVLQAYGGARWCRGSHALIAGSNEAGRARIAADGAIDVHAGFFESEEVLRATCEDYAAGSNEDVVEQVRDQKAGRKITVPTLVMFSAEKLGARLDVAEIWRDWIAEGVDYTPVAVGDGYGHYLPEEASDVVAQKINEFLDKF
;
A
#
# COMPACT_ATOMS: atom_id res chain seq x y z
N MET A 1 -53.97 41.16 -6.08
CA MET A 1 -53.12 42.34 -6.31
C MET A 1 -52.04 41.95 -7.32
N LYS A 2 -51.82 42.80 -8.33
CA LYS A 2 -51.10 42.49 -9.57
C LYS A 2 -49.58 42.36 -9.40
N PRO A 3 -48.91 41.61 -10.30
CA PRO A 3 -47.45 41.47 -10.38
C PRO A 3 -46.82 42.55 -11.29
N SER A 4 -45.54 42.87 -11.07
CA SER A 4 -44.76 43.71 -12.00
C SER A 4 -43.27 43.34 -12.03
N VAL A 5 -42.84 42.89 -13.22
CA VAL A 5 -41.60 43.23 -13.96
C VAL A 5 -40.27 42.68 -13.41
N ILE A 6 -39.67 41.71 -14.14
CA ILE A 6 -38.45 41.87 -14.98
C ILE A 6 -38.25 40.58 -15.83
N SER A 7 -38.18 40.75 -17.15
CA SER A 7 -37.71 39.80 -18.18
C SER A 7 -37.18 40.64 -19.34
N LEU A 8 -35.95 40.37 -19.79
CA LEU A 8 -35.21 40.82 -21.00
C LEU A 8 -33.70 40.74 -20.61
N CYS A 9 -32.76 40.07 -21.28
CA CYS A 9 -32.58 39.70 -22.69
C CYS A 9 -31.73 38.40 -22.82
N LEU A 10 -32.20 37.42 -23.59
CA LEU A 10 -31.39 36.40 -24.27
C LEU A 10 -32.14 36.03 -25.56
N ALA A 11 -31.94 36.82 -26.62
CA ALA A 11 -32.49 36.55 -27.96
C ALA A 11 -31.74 37.34 -29.05
N ALA A 12 -30.60 36.79 -29.51
CA ALA A 12 -30.00 36.94 -30.83
C ALA A 12 -28.85 35.90 -30.87
N ALA A 13 -28.74 34.94 -31.76
CA ALA A 13 -29.16 34.87 -33.15
C ALA A 13 -29.45 33.41 -33.53
N ALA A 14 -30.64 33.16 -34.08
CA ALA A 14 -30.97 31.98 -34.85
C ALA A 14 -32.02 32.40 -35.88
N ASN A 15 -31.58 32.81 -37.07
CA ASN A 15 -32.38 32.85 -38.30
C ASN A 15 -31.47 33.19 -39.48
N ALA A 16 -30.91 32.16 -40.11
CA ALA A 16 -30.59 32.12 -41.54
C ALA A 16 -30.04 30.73 -41.91
N LEU A 17 -30.96 29.80 -42.16
CA LEU A 17 -30.72 28.64 -43.03
C LEU A 17 -31.74 28.75 -44.14
N LEU A 18 -31.28 28.78 -45.39
CA LEU A 18 -31.83 28.03 -46.54
C LEU A 18 -31.29 28.57 -47.87
N GLU A 19 -30.56 27.70 -48.56
CA GLU A 19 -30.66 27.36 -49.99
C GLU A 19 -29.32 27.15 -50.69
N THR A 20 -29.27 26.01 -51.37
CA THR A 20 -28.14 25.35 -52.01
C THR A 20 -27.83 25.95 -53.38
N ARG A 21 -26.54 25.95 -53.78
CA ARG A 21 -26.11 25.75 -55.19
C ARG A 21 -24.61 25.46 -55.29
N HIS A 22 -24.29 24.39 -56.03
CA HIS A 22 -22.97 23.93 -56.48
C HIS A 22 -22.19 24.96 -57.33
N PRO A 23 -20.84 24.86 -57.42
CA PRO A 23 -20.16 24.17 -58.57
C PRO A 23 -18.92 23.36 -58.13
N ARG A 24 -18.61 22.13 -58.61
CA ARG A 24 -18.05 21.67 -59.90
C ARG A 24 -16.84 22.44 -60.46
N ASP A 25 -15.71 21.71 -60.51
CA ASP A 25 -14.55 21.74 -61.42
C ASP A 25 -14.16 23.04 -62.14
N LEU A 26 -12.89 23.44 -62.02
CA LEU A 26 -11.88 23.19 -63.05
C LEU A 26 -10.50 23.74 -62.64
N SER A 27 -9.50 22.93 -62.99
CA SER A 27 -8.04 23.14 -62.99
C SER A 27 -7.56 24.46 -63.62
N GLY A 28 -6.50 25.04 -63.08
CA GLY A 28 -5.65 26.04 -63.77
C GLY A 28 -4.63 26.66 -62.83
N GLY A 29 -3.34 26.37 -63.02
CA GLY A 29 -2.27 26.67 -62.07
C GLY A 29 -1.53 28.00 -62.25
N GLN A 30 -0.41 28.05 -61.51
CA GLN A 30 0.63 29.10 -61.40
C GLN A 30 0.25 30.29 -60.50
N GLY A 31 0.96 30.65 -59.44
CA GLY A 31 2.25 30.18 -58.91
C GLY A 31 2.90 31.35 -58.18
N MET A 32 3.12 31.24 -56.87
CA MET A 32 4.09 32.08 -56.18
C MET A 32 4.74 31.29 -55.03
N ASN A 33 6.04 31.11 -55.20
CA ASN A 33 6.96 30.29 -54.45
C ASN A 33 6.98 30.64 -52.94
N THR A 34 6.46 29.74 -52.11
CA THR A 34 6.98 29.57 -50.74
C THR A 34 8.04 28.49 -50.79
N VAL A 35 9.28 28.92 -50.59
CA VAL A 35 10.47 28.09 -50.44
C VAL A 35 10.28 27.18 -49.22
N SER A 36 9.72 26.00 -49.46
CA SER A 36 9.87 24.84 -48.58
C SER A 36 11.34 24.42 -48.64
N ARG A 37 12.17 25.00 -47.77
CA ARG A 37 13.35 24.26 -47.31
C ARG A 37 12.85 23.16 -46.39
N ARG A 38 12.52 22.02 -47.02
CA ARG A 38 12.81 20.71 -46.47
C ARG A 38 14.23 20.78 -45.90
N THR A 39 14.34 20.84 -44.59
CA THR A 39 15.52 20.32 -43.92
C THR A 39 15.59 18.84 -44.30
N ASN A 40 16.69 18.52 -44.96
CA ASN A 40 17.10 17.21 -45.44
C ASN A 40 16.58 16.03 -44.62
N ASN A 41 15.95 15.09 -45.32
CA ASN A 41 15.85 13.67 -44.99
C ASN A 41 17.24 12.99 -44.99
N ASN A 42 18.21 13.57 -44.28
CA ASN A 42 19.54 12.98 -44.08
C ASN A 42 20.22 13.54 -42.81
N SER A 43 19.44 13.84 -41.78
CA SER A 43 19.91 13.62 -40.41
C SER A 43 19.19 12.38 -39.89
N THR A 44 19.89 11.26 -39.90
CA THR A 44 19.82 10.32 -38.79
C THR A 44 20.24 11.06 -37.52
N GLY A 45 19.40 11.98 -37.05
CA GLY A 45 19.41 12.35 -35.65
C GLY A 45 18.86 11.11 -34.97
N SER A 46 19.70 10.42 -34.22
CA SER A 46 19.26 9.47 -33.23
C SER A 46 18.31 10.21 -32.30
N GLY A 47 17.00 10.20 -32.57
CA GLY A 47 16.00 10.74 -31.67
C GLY A 47 15.95 9.83 -30.46
N SER A 48 16.89 9.99 -29.53
CA SER A 48 16.97 9.20 -28.31
C SER A 48 15.73 9.48 -27.49
N THR A 49 15.16 8.41 -26.92
CA THR A 49 14.18 8.51 -25.86
C THR A 49 14.80 9.21 -24.66
N CYS A 50 14.02 10.03 -23.96
CA CYS A 50 14.51 10.62 -22.72
C CYS A 50 14.89 9.51 -21.74
N PRO A 51 15.96 9.65 -20.94
CA PRO A 51 16.31 8.64 -19.94
C PRO A 51 15.15 8.43 -18.96
N ALA A 52 14.86 7.17 -18.61
CA ALA A 52 13.86 6.86 -17.59
C ALA A 52 14.19 7.58 -16.27
N PRO A 53 13.21 8.16 -15.55
CA PRO A 53 13.44 8.87 -14.30
C PRO A 53 14.02 7.98 -13.20
N LYS A 54 15.35 7.99 -13.05
CA LYS A 54 16.02 7.23 -11.98
C LYS A 54 15.88 7.94 -10.64
N THR A 55 15.72 7.14 -9.59
CA THR A 55 15.73 7.64 -8.21
C THR A 55 17.10 8.21 -7.86
N VAL A 56 17.12 9.50 -7.48
CA VAL A 56 18.32 10.15 -6.95
C VAL A 56 18.46 9.79 -5.48
N ARG A 57 19.64 9.33 -5.07
CA ARG A 57 19.91 8.95 -3.67
C ARG A 57 20.54 10.11 -2.92
N THR A 58 20.12 10.31 -1.67
CA THR A 58 20.81 11.16 -0.69
C THR A 58 21.11 10.34 0.57
N LYS A 59 21.75 10.96 1.56
CA LYS A 59 22.03 10.35 2.86
C LYS A 59 21.70 11.35 3.96
N ALA A 60 20.81 10.95 4.87
CA ALA A 60 20.48 11.75 6.03
C ALA A 60 21.72 12.00 6.92
N ALA A 61 21.81 13.20 7.49
CA ALA A 61 22.92 13.56 8.39
C ALA A 61 22.87 12.80 9.73
N LYS A 62 21.68 12.37 10.14
CA LYS A 62 21.40 11.66 11.39
C LYS A 62 20.50 10.46 11.09
N ALA A 63 20.58 9.44 11.94
CA ALA A 63 19.68 8.31 11.85
C ALA A 63 18.28 8.75 12.25
N ASN A 64 17.25 8.20 11.62
CA ASN A 64 15.87 8.56 11.94
C ASN A 64 15.44 7.97 13.31
N PRO A 65 15.16 8.80 14.33
CA PRO A 65 14.80 8.31 15.67
C PRO A 65 13.35 7.79 15.75
N PHE A 66 12.56 7.99 14.70
CA PHE A 66 11.12 7.72 14.67
C PHE A 66 10.75 6.37 14.04
N THR A 67 11.73 5.54 13.69
CA THR A 67 11.51 4.26 13.02
C THR A 67 10.63 3.33 13.85
N ALA A 68 9.69 2.63 13.19
CA ALA A 68 8.84 1.62 13.82
C ALA A 68 9.67 0.53 14.51
N LEU A 69 9.06 -0.18 15.48
CA LEU A 69 9.71 -1.32 16.12
C LEU A 69 9.89 -2.46 15.11
N SER A 70 11.07 -3.06 15.11
CA SER A 70 11.30 -4.34 14.45
C SER A 70 10.56 -5.47 15.16
N GLN A 71 10.33 -6.60 14.46
CA GLN A 71 9.71 -7.78 15.12
C GLN A 71 10.54 -8.27 16.30
N ASP A 72 11.88 -8.22 16.21
CA ASP A 72 12.78 -8.59 17.31
C ASP A 72 12.57 -7.69 18.54
N GLU A 73 12.38 -6.38 18.36
CA GLU A 73 12.05 -5.45 19.45
C GLU A 73 10.67 -5.76 20.05
N VAL A 74 9.66 -6.00 19.22
CA VAL A 74 8.31 -6.37 19.67
C VAL A 74 8.33 -7.66 20.48
N ASP A 75 8.99 -8.71 19.97
CA ASP A 75 9.12 -10.00 20.64
C ASP A 75 9.88 -9.88 21.97
N SER A 76 10.89 -9.01 22.02
CA SER A 76 11.66 -8.74 23.24
C SER A 76 10.80 -8.05 24.30
N VAL A 77 10.04 -7.02 23.91
CA VAL A 77 9.08 -6.34 24.79
C VAL A 77 8.02 -7.33 25.28
N MET A 78 7.42 -8.11 24.36
CA MET A 78 6.39 -9.11 24.69
C MET A 78 6.89 -10.16 25.68
N ARG A 79 8.10 -10.70 25.48
CA ARG A 79 8.70 -11.67 26.40
C ARG A 79 8.93 -11.06 27.78
N TRP A 80 9.36 -9.80 27.82
CA TRP A 80 9.65 -9.10 29.06
C TRP A 80 8.38 -8.76 29.85
N VAL A 81 7.34 -8.20 29.21
CA VAL A 81 6.06 -7.89 29.88
C VAL A 81 5.31 -9.16 30.30
N SER A 82 5.56 -10.29 29.66
CA SER A 82 4.98 -11.59 30.05
C SER A 82 5.67 -12.22 31.28
N ASN A 83 6.69 -11.58 31.85
CA ASN A 83 7.37 -12.09 33.05
C ASN A 83 6.39 -12.08 34.26
N PRO A 84 6.13 -13.23 34.90
CA PRO A 84 5.24 -13.31 36.05
C PRO A 84 5.64 -12.38 37.21
N ALA A 85 6.93 -12.04 37.35
CA ALA A 85 7.42 -11.13 38.37
C ALA A 85 6.87 -9.70 38.24
N LEU A 86 6.36 -9.31 37.07
CA LEU A 86 5.72 -8.01 36.86
C LEU A 86 4.25 -7.98 37.33
N GLY A 87 3.66 -9.13 37.67
CA GLY A 87 2.30 -9.20 38.21
C GLY A 87 1.18 -8.82 37.23
N LEU A 88 1.46 -8.77 35.91
CA LEU A 88 0.47 -8.38 34.89
C LEU A 88 -0.54 -9.49 34.55
N ASN A 89 -0.22 -10.75 34.87
CA ASN A 89 -1.07 -11.93 34.64
C ASN A 89 -1.58 -12.03 33.18
N LEU A 90 -0.66 -11.94 32.20
CA LEU A 90 -1.01 -11.88 30.79
C LEU A 90 -1.27 -13.27 30.19
N THR A 91 -2.41 -13.41 29.51
CA THR A 91 -2.69 -14.48 28.55
C THR A 91 -2.14 -14.07 27.18
N SER A 92 -1.56 -15.04 26.46
CA SER A 92 -1.03 -14.78 25.11
C SER A 92 -2.13 -14.24 24.18
N PRO A 93 -1.89 -13.16 23.42
CA PRO A 93 -2.84 -12.65 22.42
C PRO A 93 -3.19 -13.67 21.32
N THR A 94 -2.37 -14.71 21.15
CA THR A 94 -2.56 -15.80 20.18
C THR A 94 -3.19 -17.06 20.80
N ALA A 95 -3.55 -17.06 22.09
CA ALA A 95 -4.17 -18.21 22.73
C ALA A 95 -5.56 -18.50 22.13
N GLU A 96 -5.85 -19.77 21.83
CA GLU A 96 -7.12 -20.19 21.23
C GLU A 96 -8.33 -19.84 22.12
N ASN A 97 -8.15 -20.00 23.43
CA ASN A 97 -9.15 -19.78 24.47
C ASN A 97 -9.12 -18.37 25.10
N LEU A 98 -8.42 -17.40 24.49
CA LEU A 98 -8.39 -16.01 24.96
C LEU A 98 -9.82 -15.45 25.12
N ALA A 99 -10.15 -15.00 26.33
CA ALA A 99 -11.47 -14.52 26.73
C ALA A 99 -11.46 -13.05 27.15
N GLN A 100 -12.65 -12.45 27.27
CA GLN A 100 -12.79 -11.08 27.75
C GLN A 100 -12.38 -10.90 29.22
N THR A 101 -12.35 -11.98 29.98
CA THR A 101 -11.95 -12.03 31.40
C THR A 101 -10.43 -12.16 31.58
N ASP A 102 -9.66 -12.26 30.51
CA ASP A 102 -8.20 -12.36 30.58
C ASP A 102 -7.54 -10.96 30.55
N ASN A 103 -6.31 -10.87 31.03
CA ASN A 103 -5.45 -9.73 30.70
C ASN A 103 -4.61 -10.07 29.48
N TYR A 104 -4.53 -9.20 28.48
CA TYR A 104 -3.74 -9.46 27.28
C TYR A 104 -3.26 -8.16 26.63
N VAL A 105 -2.11 -8.24 25.97
CA VAL A 105 -1.57 -7.14 25.18
C VAL A 105 -2.40 -7.02 23.90
N TRP A 106 -3.06 -5.88 23.73
CA TRP A 106 -3.77 -5.57 22.49
C TRP A 106 -2.80 -5.06 21.43
N HIS A 107 -1.85 -4.20 21.80
CA HIS A 107 -0.94 -3.57 20.84
C HIS A 107 0.40 -3.16 21.45
N VAL A 108 1.47 -3.23 20.65
CA VAL A 108 2.82 -2.75 20.97
C VAL A 108 3.34 -1.94 19.79
N GLU A 109 3.77 -0.70 20.02
CA GLU A 109 4.39 0.16 19.01
C GLU A 109 5.51 1.03 19.57
N VAL A 110 6.23 1.74 18.70
CA VAL A 110 7.26 2.70 19.15
C VAL A 110 6.58 3.91 19.80
N LEU A 111 6.98 4.24 21.03
CA LEU A 111 6.57 5.49 21.65
C LEU A 111 7.33 6.63 20.98
N LYS A 112 6.59 7.65 20.53
CA LYS A 112 7.17 8.86 19.97
C LYS A 112 8.12 9.50 20.99
N PRO A 113 9.38 9.79 20.65
CA PRO A 113 10.29 10.47 21.55
C PRO A 113 9.89 11.93 21.77
N ASN A 114 10.31 12.48 22.90
CA ASN A 114 10.10 13.87 23.25
C ASN A 114 10.85 14.82 22.29
N LYS A 115 10.27 15.99 22.00
CA LYS A 115 10.88 17.02 21.14
C LYS A 115 12.24 17.43 21.70
N THR A 116 12.32 17.61 23.02
CA THR A 116 13.53 18.00 23.74
C THR A 116 14.72 17.06 23.45
N ASP A 117 14.50 15.74 23.50
CA ASP A 117 15.55 14.74 23.25
C ASP A 117 15.95 14.67 21.78
N VAL A 118 14.97 14.79 20.88
CA VAL A 118 15.20 14.75 19.43
C VAL A 118 15.97 15.99 18.97
N LEU A 119 15.60 17.19 19.42
CA LEU A 119 16.31 18.42 19.07
C LEU A 119 17.75 18.37 19.57
N ALA A 120 17.99 17.91 20.81
CA ALA A 120 19.34 17.70 21.30
C ALA A 120 20.14 16.74 20.40
N TYR A 121 19.54 15.67 19.90
CA TYR A 121 20.20 14.72 18.99
C TYR A 121 20.48 15.30 17.59
N LEU A 122 19.47 15.93 16.98
CA LEU A 122 19.55 16.48 15.62
C LEU A 122 20.54 17.66 15.55
N ASP A 123 20.50 18.53 16.56
CA ASP A 123 21.33 19.73 16.62
C ASP A 123 22.71 19.47 17.27
N GLY A 124 23.02 18.21 17.58
CA GLY A 124 24.36 17.73 17.98
C GLY A 124 24.70 17.82 19.46
N GLY A 125 23.74 18.18 20.31
CA GLY A 125 23.87 18.15 21.78
C GLY A 125 23.78 16.75 22.41
N ALA A 126 23.27 15.75 21.68
CA ALA A 126 23.20 14.35 22.11
C ALA A 126 23.63 13.38 20.99
N SER A 127 24.11 12.19 21.39
CA SER A 127 24.55 11.15 20.45
C SER A 127 23.44 10.14 20.08
N SER A 128 22.37 10.06 20.87
CA SER A 128 21.23 9.18 20.64
C SER A 128 19.94 9.73 21.27
N VAL A 129 18.81 9.17 20.87
CA VAL A 129 17.48 9.47 21.44
C VAL A 129 17.01 8.24 22.23
N PRO A 130 16.51 8.39 23.47
CA PRO A 130 15.94 7.28 24.24
C PRO A 130 14.76 6.64 23.49
N ARG A 131 14.80 5.32 23.35
CA ARG A 131 13.79 4.55 22.60
C ARG A 131 12.93 3.74 23.56
N HIS A 132 11.60 3.88 23.44
CA HIS A 132 10.61 3.22 24.29
C HIS A 132 9.51 2.61 23.43
N ALA A 133 8.81 1.61 23.97
CA ALA A 133 7.60 1.05 23.36
C ALA A 133 6.35 1.51 24.11
N ARG A 134 5.29 1.89 23.40
CA ARG A 134 3.93 2.03 23.92
C ARG A 134 3.28 0.64 23.89
N VAL A 135 2.74 0.19 25.02
CA VAL A 135 2.09 -1.12 25.20
C VAL A 135 0.68 -0.90 25.73
N VAL A 136 -0.31 -1.35 24.96
CA VAL A 136 -1.74 -1.27 25.32
C VAL A 136 -2.20 -2.62 25.83
N ILE A 137 -2.71 -2.68 27.06
CA ILE A 137 -3.15 -3.90 27.72
C ILE A 137 -4.64 -3.81 28.03
N ASN A 138 -5.40 -4.80 27.57
CA ASN A 138 -6.76 -5.05 28.02
C ASN A 138 -6.68 -5.85 29.32
N GLU A 139 -7.11 -5.27 30.44
CA GLU A 139 -7.08 -5.88 31.77
C GLU A 139 -8.49 -6.37 32.16
N GLY A 140 -8.92 -7.46 31.52
CA GLY A 140 -10.26 -8.04 31.69
C GLY A 140 -10.48 -8.83 32.99
N GLY A 141 -9.40 -9.32 33.60
CA GLY A 141 -9.44 -10.20 34.78
C GLY A 141 -9.51 -9.48 36.12
N ARG A 142 -9.79 -8.18 36.12
CA ARG A 142 -9.90 -7.35 37.32
C ARG A 142 -11.34 -7.28 37.83
N ASP A 143 -11.49 -6.98 39.11
CA ASP A 143 -12.82 -6.66 39.69
C ASP A 143 -13.50 -5.49 38.96
N VAL A 144 -12.70 -4.48 38.58
CA VAL A 144 -13.11 -3.41 37.66
C VAL A 144 -12.22 -3.49 36.42
N PRO A 145 -12.70 -4.13 35.34
CA PRO A 145 -11.95 -4.24 34.09
C PRO A 145 -11.63 -2.88 33.47
N ARG A 146 -10.46 -2.77 32.83
CA ARG A 146 -10.02 -1.54 32.14
C ARG A 146 -9.11 -1.82 30.95
N VAL A 147 -8.87 -0.81 30.13
CA VAL A 147 -7.75 -0.78 29.17
C VAL A 147 -6.74 0.23 29.69
N ALA A 148 -5.47 -0.13 29.71
CA ALA A 148 -4.40 0.73 30.18
C ALA A 148 -3.24 0.75 29.20
N GLU A 149 -2.62 1.93 29.08
CA GLU A 149 -1.43 2.14 28.27
C GLU A 149 -0.20 2.34 29.16
N TYR A 150 0.87 1.68 28.75
CA TYR A 150 2.15 1.70 29.43
C TYR A 150 3.23 2.10 28.45
N TYR A 151 4.33 2.67 28.96
CA TYR A 151 5.57 2.72 28.20
C TYR A 151 6.60 1.79 28.81
N VAL A 152 7.31 1.08 27.95
CA VAL A 152 8.31 0.08 28.28
C VAL A 152 9.65 0.48 27.68
N GLY A 153 10.67 0.62 28.51
CA GLY A 153 12.02 0.92 28.04
C GLY A 153 12.98 1.31 29.16
N PRO A 154 14.22 1.72 28.82
CA PRO A 154 14.70 1.95 27.45
C PRO A 154 14.85 0.63 26.66
N LEU A 155 14.86 0.75 25.32
CA LEU A 155 15.16 -0.32 24.37
C LEU A 155 16.63 -0.22 23.88
N PRO A 156 17.29 -1.35 23.55
CA PRO A 156 16.80 -2.73 23.62
C PRO A 156 16.57 -3.20 25.07
N VAL A 157 15.67 -4.16 25.25
CA VAL A 157 15.29 -4.66 26.57
C VAL A 157 16.51 -5.18 27.34
N ASP A 158 16.63 -4.73 28.59
CA ASP A 158 17.61 -5.14 29.56
C ASP A 158 16.94 -5.35 30.93
N ASN A 159 17.19 -6.49 31.57
CA ASN A 159 16.50 -6.87 32.81
C ASN A 159 16.80 -5.97 34.01
N THR A 160 17.83 -5.12 33.94
CA THR A 160 18.22 -4.23 35.06
C THR A 160 17.74 -2.81 34.87
N THR A 161 17.62 -2.35 33.62
CA THR A 161 17.32 -0.95 33.28
C THR A 161 15.93 -0.76 32.68
N THR A 162 15.41 -1.75 31.93
CA THR A 162 14.07 -1.67 31.34
C THR A 162 13.01 -1.70 32.44
N LYS A 163 12.07 -0.76 32.35
CA LYS A 163 10.95 -0.60 33.26
C LYS A 163 9.65 -0.50 32.47
N ILE A 164 8.55 -0.78 33.16
CA ILE A 164 7.19 -0.50 32.71
C ILE A 164 6.57 0.51 33.64
N GLN A 165 5.96 1.55 33.08
CA GLN A 165 5.26 2.59 33.83
C GLN A 165 3.98 2.98 33.09
N PRO A 166 2.91 3.37 33.80
CA PRO A 166 1.72 3.95 33.18
C PRO A 166 2.11 5.14 32.29
N LEU A 167 1.50 5.24 31.11
CA LEU A 167 1.78 6.31 30.14
C LEU A 167 1.05 7.62 30.47
N ASP A 168 0.96 7.99 31.75
CA ASP A 168 0.11 9.10 32.21
C ASP A 168 0.57 10.48 31.73
N PHE A 169 1.86 10.65 31.46
CA PHE A 169 2.42 11.98 31.18
C PHE A 169 1.85 12.65 29.92
N MET A 170 1.34 11.87 28.95
CA MET A 170 0.79 12.39 27.69
C MET A 170 -0.75 12.43 27.65
N TYR A 171 -1.40 12.04 28.75
CA TYR A 171 -2.86 11.92 28.83
C TYR A 171 -3.41 12.79 29.96
N ASN A 172 -4.21 13.79 29.59
CA ASN A 172 -4.78 14.77 30.50
C ASN A 172 -6.24 14.45 30.90
N GLY A 173 -6.76 13.32 30.45
CA GLY A 173 -8.08 12.79 30.75
C GLY A 173 -8.29 12.42 32.22
N ALA A 174 -9.55 12.26 32.62
CA ALA A 174 -9.93 12.02 34.01
C ALA A 174 -9.31 10.74 34.63
N ASN A 175 -8.94 9.76 33.80
CA ASN A 175 -8.46 8.44 34.22
C ASN A 175 -6.99 8.17 33.81
N GLY A 176 -6.23 9.22 33.48
CA GLY A 176 -4.85 9.11 33.00
C GLY A 176 -4.73 8.24 31.75
N ALA A 177 -3.74 7.36 31.71
CA ALA A 177 -3.46 6.43 30.62
C ALA A 177 -4.40 5.21 30.58
N SER A 178 -5.64 5.35 31.04
CA SER A 178 -6.59 4.23 31.07
C SER A 178 -8.03 4.65 30.84
N ILE A 179 -8.83 3.72 30.34
CA ILE A 179 -10.29 3.83 30.22
C ILE A 179 -10.97 2.59 30.78
N LEU A 180 -12.23 2.71 31.15
CA LEU A 180 -13.04 1.55 31.53
C LEU A 180 -13.29 0.63 30.33
N PHE A 181 -13.38 -0.67 30.62
CA PHE A 181 -13.26 -1.75 29.63
C PHE A 181 -14.29 -1.74 28.50
N ASN A 182 -15.47 -1.16 28.69
CA ASN A 182 -16.49 -1.13 27.64
C ASN A 182 -16.12 -0.15 26.50
N GLY A 183 -15.26 0.82 26.75
CA GLY A 183 -14.77 1.79 25.76
C GLY A 183 -13.68 1.25 24.82
N ARG A 184 -13.21 0.01 25.02
CA ARG A 184 -12.09 -0.58 24.28
C ARG A 184 -12.39 -0.84 22.79
N PHE A 185 -11.36 -1.24 22.06
CA PHE A 185 -11.48 -1.72 20.67
C PHE A 185 -12.47 -2.89 20.51
N TYR A 186 -13.15 -2.96 19.37
CA TYR A 186 -13.95 -4.14 19.03
C TYR A 186 -13.04 -5.27 18.50
N ASP A 187 -12.31 -5.89 19.42
CA ASP A 187 -11.28 -6.88 19.14
C ASP A 187 -11.80 -8.33 19.11
N THR A 188 -10.90 -9.28 18.86
CA THR A 188 -11.27 -10.70 18.71
C THR A 188 -12.00 -11.28 19.93
N PRO A 189 -11.54 -11.08 21.18
CA PRO A 189 -12.29 -11.53 22.37
C PRO A 189 -13.69 -10.90 22.46
N ARG A 190 -13.83 -9.59 22.19
CA ARG A 190 -15.16 -8.94 22.17
C ARG A 190 -16.08 -9.54 21.11
N ARG A 191 -15.56 -9.72 19.88
CA ARG A 191 -16.31 -10.32 18.76
C ARG A 191 -16.77 -11.74 19.06
N LYS A 192 -15.89 -12.60 19.61
CA LYS A 192 -16.23 -13.98 20.02
C LYS A 192 -17.38 -14.03 21.05
N ALA A 193 -17.51 -13.01 21.89
CA ALA A 193 -18.57 -12.90 22.88
C ALA A 193 -19.90 -12.35 22.30
N VAL A 194 -19.82 -11.35 21.41
CA VAL A 194 -21.00 -10.61 20.93
C VAL A 194 -21.67 -11.29 19.74
N ASP A 195 -20.91 -11.81 18.77
CA ASP A 195 -21.47 -12.32 17.52
C ASP A 195 -22.45 -13.50 17.73
N PRO A 196 -22.17 -14.50 18.60
CA PRO A 196 -23.13 -15.58 18.87
C PRO A 196 -24.42 -15.09 19.54
N PHE A 197 -24.31 -14.06 20.39
CA PHE A 197 -25.46 -13.44 21.05
C PHE A 197 -26.39 -12.78 20.01
N VAL A 198 -25.82 -12.02 19.07
CA VAL A 198 -26.58 -11.39 17.97
C VAL A 198 -27.21 -12.44 17.06
N ALA A 199 -26.44 -13.46 16.66
CA ALA A 199 -26.94 -14.52 15.80
C ALA A 199 -28.16 -15.25 16.39
N LYS A 200 -28.16 -15.49 17.71
CA LYS A 200 -29.23 -16.21 18.40
C LYS A 200 -30.59 -15.53 18.24
N PHE A 201 -30.73 -14.27 18.69
CA PHE A 201 -32.05 -13.62 18.66
C PHE A 201 -32.44 -13.18 17.24
N MET A 202 -31.47 -12.89 16.35
CA MET A 202 -31.79 -12.60 14.95
C MET A 202 -32.32 -13.82 14.21
N ALA A 203 -31.81 -15.02 14.52
CA ALA A 203 -32.36 -16.26 13.99
C ALA A 203 -33.81 -16.50 14.46
N GLU A 204 -34.15 -16.12 15.69
CA GLU A 204 -35.52 -16.20 16.23
C GLU A 204 -36.52 -15.30 15.51
N ILE A 205 -36.07 -14.27 14.79
CA ILE A 205 -36.92 -13.35 14.01
C ILE A 205 -36.60 -13.39 12.50
N ALA A 206 -35.93 -14.44 12.02
CA ALA A 206 -35.51 -14.56 10.63
C ALA A 206 -36.70 -14.62 9.66
N ASP A 207 -37.81 -15.24 10.06
CA ASP A 207 -39.08 -15.26 9.34
C ASP A 207 -39.67 -13.85 9.19
N ILE A 208 -39.68 -13.08 10.28
CA ILE A 208 -40.18 -11.71 10.32
C ILE A 208 -39.31 -10.80 9.46
N THR A 209 -37.98 -10.85 9.63
CA THR A 209 -37.05 -10.00 8.88
C THR A 209 -37.03 -10.33 7.39
N ASN A 210 -37.15 -11.60 7.01
CA ASN A 210 -37.28 -11.97 5.61
C ASN A 210 -38.59 -11.45 4.99
N ASP A 211 -39.69 -11.44 5.75
CA ASP A 211 -40.97 -10.88 5.30
C ASP A 211 -40.99 -9.35 5.22
N LEU A 212 -40.32 -8.65 6.16
CA LEU A 212 -40.34 -7.19 6.27
C LEU A 212 -39.28 -6.48 5.41
N VAL A 213 -38.09 -7.04 5.29
CA VAL A 213 -36.92 -6.40 4.62
C VAL A 213 -36.23 -7.28 3.59
N GLY A 214 -36.70 -8.52 3.40
CA GLY A 214 -36.23 -9.39 2.32
C GLY A 214 -34.84 -9.99 2.52
N PHE A 215 -34.39 -10.12 3.77
CA PHE A 215 -33.16 -10.81 4.17
C PHE A 215 -33.27 -11.37 5.60
N ALA A 216 -32.33 -12.23 5.98
CA ALA A 216 -32.21 -12.79 7.33
C ALA A 216 -30.74 -12.83 7.81
N TYR A 217 -30.54 -12.88 9.12
CA TYR A 217 -29.23 -12.95 9.75
C TYR A 217 -29.15 -14.11 10.74
N TYR A 218 -28.25 -15.07 10.48
CA TYR A 218 -27.96 -16.23 11.34
C TYR A 218 -26.51 -16.20 11.88
N GLY A 219 -25.80 -15.08 11.71
CA GLY A 219 -24.37 -14.93 11.99
C GLY A 219 -23.57 -14.64 10.72
N GLY A 220 -22.50 -13.83 10.82
CA GLY A 220 -21.75 -13.34 9.66
C GLY A 220 -21.13 -14.44 8.77
N SER A 221 -20.77 -15.58 9.37
CA SER A 221 -20.20 -16.75 8.71
C SER A 221 -21.21 -17.84 8.33
N ASP A 222 -22.48 -17.70 8.69
CA ASP A 222 -23.51 -18.69 8.34
C ASP A 222 -23.96 -18.50 6.88
N ASN A 223 -24.00 -19.58 6.10
CA ASN A 223 -24.35 -19.54 4.68
C ASN A 223 -25.81 -19.14 4.41
N ARG A 224 -26.70 -19.23 5.40
CA ARG A 224 -28.10 -18.78 5.29
C ARG A 224 -28.24 -17.27 5.45
N THR A 225 -27.20 -16.59 5.95
CA THR A 225 -27.22 -15.15 6.20
C THR A 225 -27.18 -14.37 4.89
N THR A 226 -28.25 -13.62 4.63
CA THR A 226 -28.41 -12.71 3.48
C THR A 226 -28.35 -11.23 3.88
N ALA A 227 -28.14 -10.97 5.17
CA ALA A 227 -27.93 -9.64 5.74
C ALA A 227 -26.48 -9.43 6.18
N GLU A 228 -26.09 -8.17 6.31
CA GLU A 228 -24.85 -7.76 6.95
C GLU A 228 -25.17 -6.70 8.02
N THR A 229 -24.38 -6.67 9.08
CA THR A 229 -24.44 -5.64 10.12
C THR A 229 -23.03 -5.31 10.55
N PHE A 230 -22.87 -4.10 11.03
CA PHE A 230 -21.70 -3.59 11.73
C PHE A 230 -22.25 -2.80 12.93
N TYR A 231 -21.39 -2.14 13.70
CA TYR A 231 -21.78 -1.43 14.91
C TYR A 231 -21.60 0.08 14.75
N GLY A 232 -22.54 0.84 15.30
CA GLY A 232 -22.40 2.28 15.46
C GLY A 232 -21.42 2.62 16.59
N ASN A 233 -20.63 3.68 16.39
CA ASN A 233 -19.77 4.26 17.40
C ASN A 233 -20.18 5.72 17.64
N PRO A 234 -20.05 6.23 18.88
CA PRO A 234 -19.47 5.58 20.07
C PRO A 234 -20.32 4.43 20.64
N SER A 235 -19.65 3.40 21.17
CA SER A 235 -20.29 2.22 21.81
C SER A 235 -20.42 2.34 23.33
N SER A 236 -19.95 3.45 23.90
CA SER A 236 -20.03 3.78 25.31
C SER A 236 -19.91 5.31 25.47
N THR A 237 -20.24 5.83 26.64
CA THR A 237 -20.13 7.27 26.97
C THR A 237 -18.91 7.58 27.81
N ASP A 238 -18.64 6.75 28.83
CA ASP A 238 -17.54 6.88 29.79
C ASP A 238 -16.84 5.53 30.07
N GLY A 239 -17.26 4.47 29.37
CA GLY A 239 -16.77 3.09 29.53
C GLY A 239 -17.46 2.28 30.64
N THR A 240 -18.42 2.84 31.38
CA THR A 240 -19.19 2.11 32.42
C THR A 240 -20.20 1.14 31.81
N THR A 241 -20.80 1.51 30.67
CA THR A 241 -21.77 0.68 29.93
C THR A 241 -21.28 0.42 28.51
N GLY A 242 -21.64 -0.72 27.92
CA GLY A 242 -21.35 -1.03 26.52
C GLY A 242 -22.65 -1.19 25.75
N VAL A 243 -23.03 -0.22 24.92
CA VAL A 243 -24.26 -0.26 24.13
C VAL A 243 -23.91 -0.21 22.65
N LEU A 244 -24.34 -1.22 21.90
CA LEU A 244 -24.18 -1.23 20.44
C LEU A 244 -25.51 -0.98 19.75
N TRP A 245 -25.45 -0.21 18.67
CA TRP A 245 -26.49 -0.10 17.66
C TRP A 245 -26.07 -0.85 16.41
N LEU A 246 -26.91 -1.78 15.97
CA LEU A 246 -26.70 -2.69 14.85
C LEU A 246 -27.67 -2.36 13.72
N PRO A 247 -27.29 -1.56 12.73
CA PRO A 247 -28.06 -1.40 11.49
C PRO A 247 -27.91 -2.64 10.59
N PHE A 248 -29.04 -3.26 10.24
CA PHE A 248 -29.03 -4.39 9.30
C PHE A 248 -29.20 -3.93 7.86
N ARG A 249 -28.44 -4.55 6.97
CA ARG A 249 -28.34 -4.20 5.54
C ARG A 249 -28.38 -5.46 4.70
N ARG A 250 -28.67 -5.34 3.40
CA ARG A 250 -28.56 -6.48 2.49
C ARG A 250 -27.09 -6.80 2.23
N LYS A 251 -26.68 -8.06 2.44
CA LYS A 251 -25.30 -8.54 2.21
C LYS A 251 -24.93 -8.43 0.72
N GLY A 252 -23.66 -8.18 0.42
CA GLY A 252 -23.10 -8.18 -0.94
C GLY A 252 -22.17 -6.99 -1.19
N LEU A 253 -22.01 -6.55 -2.44
CA LEU A 253 -21.12 -5.42 -2.78
C LEU A 253 -21.56 -4.15 -2.04
N ALA A 254 -20.60 -3.42 -1.46
CA ALA A 254 -20.79 -2.12 -0.83
C ALA A 254 -22.06 -2.04 0.04
N SER A 255 -22.16 -2.92 1.04
CA SER A 255 -23.35 -3.01 1.89
C SER A 255 -23.69 -1.69 2.60
N TYR A 256 -22.73 -0.77 2.77
CA TYR A 256 -22.94 0.62 3.20
C TYR A 256 -24.07 1.35 2.47
N ASP A 257 -24.23 1.05 1.18
CA ASP A 257 -25.23 1.64 0.30
C ASP A 257 -26.46 0.75 0.09
N LYS A 258 -26.66 -0.28 0.92
CA LYS A 258 -27.91 -1.08 0.93
C LYS A 258 -28.58 -1.09 2.30
N PRO A 259 -28.85 0.09 2.90
CA PRO A 259 -29.44 0.19 4.23
C PRO A 259 -30.88 -0.34 4.23
N SER A 260 -31.28 -0.95 5.34
CA SER A 260 -32.68 -1.24 5.65
C SER A 260 -33.21 -0.31 6.75
N ASN A 261 -34.50 -0.39 7.02
CA ASN A 261 -35.15 0.34 8.11
C ASN A 261 -35.16 -0.45 9.44
N LEU A 262 -34.26 -1.43 9.61
CA LEU A 262 -34.16 -2.30 10.79
C LEU A 262 -32.87 -2.02 11.57
N TYR A 263 -33.03 -1.71 12.86
CA TYR A 263 -31.94 -1.44 13.79
C TYR A 263 -32.16 -2.22 15.08
N VAL A 264 -31.09 -2.75 15.68
CA VAL A 264 -31.18 -3.43 16.98
C VAL A 264 -30.20 -2.78 17.95
N SER A 265 -30.63 -2.59 19.20
CA SER A 265 -29.74 -2.19 20.29
C SER A 265 -29.49 -3.35 21.25
N ILE A 266 -28.22 -3.55 21.61
CA ILE A 266 -27.80 -4.54 22.61
C ILE A 266 -26.96 -3.89 23.69
N ASP A 267 -27.10 -4.40 24.92
CA ASP A 267 -26.25 -4.12 26.07
C ASP A 267 -25.24 -5.26 26.20
N ILE A 268 -23.97 -4.92 26.07
CA ILE A 268 -22.81 -5.80 26.14
C ILE A 268 -21.86 -5.37 27.28
N SER A 269 -22.41 -4.76 28.33
CA SER A 269 -21.63 -4.25 29.46
C SER A 269 -20.93 -5.38 30.22
N GLY A 270 -19.64 -5.18 30.50
CA GLY A 270 -18.83 -6.11 31.27
C GLY A 270 -18.19 -7.23 30.44
N THR A 271 -17.59 -8.19 31.15
CA THR A 271 -16.79 -9.27 30.57
C THR A 271 -17.55 -10.60 30.43
N ASP A 272 -18.71 -10.74 31.09
CA ASP A 272 -19.54 -11.94 31.08
C ASP A 272 -20.65 -11.86 30.00
N PRO A 273 -20.54 -12.62 28.89
CA PRO A 273 -21.52 -12.59 27.81
C PRO A 273 -22.89 -13.14 28.22
N SER A 274 -23.00 -13.90 29.32
CA SER A 274 -24.29 -14.42 29.81
C SER A 274 -25.21 -13.32 30.35
N LEU A 275 -24.64 -12.15 30.68
CA LEU A 275 -25.36 -10.98 31.16
C LEU A 275 -25.81 -10.04 30.02
N TYR A 276 -25.41 -10.33 28.77
CA TYR A 276 -25.77 -9.52 27.62
C TYR A 276 -27.27 -9.55 27.35
N LYS A 277 -27.83 -8.41 26.93
CA LYS A 277 -29.27 -8.23 26.76
C LYS A 277 -29.57 -7.49 25.48
N MET A 278 -30.59 -7.93 24.76
CA MET A 278 -31.16 -7.15 23.68
C MET A 278 -32.08 -6.09 24.31
N ARG A 279 -31.83 -4.82 23.98
CA ARG A 279 -32.52 -3.68 24.59
C ARG A 279 -33.80 -3.33 23.86
N MET A 280 -33.74 -3.31 22.53
CA MET A 280 -34.87 -3.01 21.66
C MET A 280 -34.56 -3.31 20.20
N ILE A 281 -35.62 -3.53 19.43
CA ILE A 281 -35.65 -3.53 17.98
C ILE A 281 -36.33 -2.22 17.55
N VAL A 282 -35.76 -1.53 16.58
CA VAL A 282 -36.36 -0.35 15.96
C VAL A 282 -36.59 -0.66 14.49
N TYR A 283 -37.86 -0.61 14.06
CA TYR A 283 -38.24 -0.79 12.66
C TYR A 283 -39.22 0.29 12.23
N ASP A 284 -38.88 1.02 11.15
CA ASP A 284 -39.62 2.22 10.70
C ASP A 284 -39.88 3.23 11.82
N LEU A 285 -38.87 3.43 12.66
CA LEU A 285 -38.88 4.27 13.88
C LEU A 285 -39.88 3.85 14.96
N VAL A 286 -40.52 2.69 14.84
CA VAL A 286 -41.31 2.08 15.91
C VAL A 286 -40.39 1.23 16.78
N ILE A 287 -40.48 1.40 18.10
CA ILE A 287 -39.65 0.71 19.08
C ILE A 287 -40.41 -0.50 19.61
N TYR A 288 -39.75 -1.64 19.63
CA TYR A 288 -40.19 -2.89 20.24
C TYR A 288 -39.16 -3.30 21.29
N LYS A 289 -39.59 -3.56 22.53
CA LYS A 289 -38.68 -3.80 23.66
C LYS A 289 -38.26 -5.25 23.79
N SER A 290 -38.91 -6.17 23.09
CA SER A 290 -38.57 -7.59 23.06
C SER A 290 -38.83 -8.24 21.71
N VAL A 291 -38.27 -9.44 21.51
CA VAL A 291 -38.57 -10.30 20.35
C VAL A 291 -40.06 -10.66 20.34
N ASP A 292 -40.64 -10.96 21.51
CA ASP A 292 -42.06 -11.29 21.66
C ASP A 292 -42.96 -10.13 21.22
N GLU A 293 -42.67 -8.89 21.66
CA GLU A 293 -43.44 -7.71 21.27
C GLU A 293 -43.39 -7.49 19.75
N PHE A 294 -42.21 -7.66 19.14
CA PHE A 294 -42.03 -7.54 17.70
C PHE A 294 -42.80 -8.63 16.93
N ARG A 295 -42.75 -9.87 17.42
CA ARG A 295 -43.46 -11.02 16.84
C ARG A 295 -44.98 -10.90 16.98
N GLU A 296 -45.48 -10.46 18.13
CA GLU A 296 -46.90 -10.22 18.35
C GLU A 296 -47.43 -9.12 17.42
N ALA A 297 -46.69 -8.02 17.28
CA ALA A 297 -47.04 -6.94 16.37
C ALA A 297 -47.06 -7.40 14.89
N TRP A 298 -46.07 -8.21 14.48
CA TRP A 298 -46.00 -8.78 13.13
C TRP A 298 -47.17 -9.73 12.86
N THR A 299 -47.43 -10.67 13.78
CA THR A 299 -48.50 -11.66 13.67
C THR A 299 -49.88 -11.00 13.63
N ALA A 300 -50.06 -9.89 14.36
CA ALA A 300 -51.28 -9.10 14.34
C ALA A 300 -51.42 -8.19 13.10
N GLY A 301 -50.46 -8.19 12.17
CA GLY A 301 -50.47 -7.35 10.97
C GLY A 301 -50.31 -5.85 11.27
N LYS A 302 -49.75 -5.49 12.43
CA LYS A 302 -49.60 -4.10 12.88
C LYS A 302 -48.33 -3.42 12.36
N ILE A 303 -47.40 -4.18 11.79
CA ILE A 303 -46.12 -3.65 11.28
C ILE A 303 -46.27 -3.24 9.81
N LYS A 304 -45.99 -1.96 9.52
CA LYS A 304 -45.97 -1.41 8.15
C LYS A 304 -44.75 -1.95 7.41
N LYS A 305 -44.96 -2.76 6.36
CA LYS A 305 -43.87 -3.23 5.49
C LYS A 305 -43.25 -2.07 4.72
N THR A 306 -41.92 -2.02 4.69
CA THR A 306 -41.14 -1.04 3.93
C THR A 306 -40.49 -1.72 2.72
N PRO A 307 -40.33 -1.06 1.57
CA PRO A 307 -39.58 -1.61 0.44
C PRO A 307 -38.21 -2.16 0.84
N ALA A 308 -37.89 -3.38 0.40
CA ALA A 308 -36.62 -4.01 0.69
C ALA A 308 -35.44 -3.23 0.08
N PRO A 309 -34.23 -3.30 0.67
CA PRO A 309 -33.04 -2.74 0.02
C PRO A 309 -32.78 -3.42 -1.34
N PRO A 310 -32.22 -2.69 -2.32
CA PRO A 310 -32.10 -3.17 -3.69
C PRO A 310 -31.27 -4.45 -3.75
N ALA A 311 -31.75 -5.46 -4.50
CA ALA A 311 -31.01 -6.68 -4.75
C ALA A 311 -30.06 -6.58 -5.96
N ASP A 312 -30.37 -5.67 -6.89
CA ASP A 312 -29.45 -5.32 -7.98
C ASP A 312 -28.26 -4.53 -7.41
N GLU A 313 -27.05 -4.90 -7.80
CA GLU A 313 -25.81 -4.25 -7.38
C GLU A 313 -25.11 -3.52 -8.54
N SER A 314 -25.74 -3.46 -9.72
CA SER A 314 -25.16 -2.84 -10.91
C SER A 314 -24.80 -1.36 -10.69
N PHE A 315 -25.65 -0.63 -9.94
CA PHE A 315 -25.45 0.78 -9.60
C PHE A 315 -24.28 1.04 -8.64
N LEU A 316 -23.74 -0.02 -8.00
CA LEU A 316 -22.60 0.05 -7.09
C LEU A 316 -21.26 -0.26 -7.79
N ARG A 317 -21.29 -0.67 -9.05
CA ARG A 317 -20.07 -0.99 -9.82
C ARG A 317 -19.58 0.25 -10.57
N LYS A 318 -18.25 0.38 -10.71
CA LYS A 318 -17.60 1.38 -11.57
C LYS A 318 -17.46 0.90 -13.03
N ASP A 319 -18.31 -0.05 -13.47
CA ASP A 319 -18.31 -0.47 -14.86
C ASP A 319 -18.67 0.72 -15.77
N ARG A 320 -18.03 0.84 -16.95
CA ARG A 320 -18.36 1.92 -17.87
C ARG A 320 -19.76 1.70 -18.46
N ILE A 321 -20.69 2.57 -18.09
CA ILE A 321 -22.07 2.58 -18.59
C ILE A 321 -22.25 3.76 -19.57
N GLY A 322 -23.08 3.55 -20.59
CA GLY A 322 -23.43 4.59 -21.58
C GLY A 322 -22.52 4.66 -22.80
N GLU A 323 -22.79 5.63 -23.68
CA GLU A 323 -22.00 5.84 -24.89
C GLU A 323 -20.63 6.44 -24.58
N LYS A 324 -19.61 5.97 -25.31
CA LYS A 324 -18.28 6.56 -25.24
C LYS A 324 -18.32 8.00 -25.75
N ARG A 325 -17.85 8.96 -24.95
CA ARG A 325 -17.77 10.37 -25.40
C ARG A 325 -16.74 10.50 -26.52
N LYS A 326 -16.93 11.52 -27.38
CA LYS A 326 -16.03 11.81 -28.48
C LYS A 326 -14.60 12.04 -27.96
N LEU A 327 -13.61 11.38 -28.58
CA LEU A 327 -12.16 11.45 -28.27
C LEU A 327 -11.69 10.66 -27.03
N GLU A 328 -12.57 9.99 -26.29
CA GLU A 328 -12.20 9.15 -25.13
C GLU A 328 -11.45 7.85 -25.51
N GLU A 329 -11.14 7.65 -26.78
CA GLU A 329 -10.21 6.60 -27.25
C GLU A 329 -8.75 7.00 -27.13
N ARG A 330 -8.50 8.24 -26.74
CA ARG A 330 -7.17 8.80 -26.55
C ARG A 330 -6.87 8.84 -25.06
N MET A 331 -5.61 8.61 -24.72
CA MET A 331 -5.14 8.73 -23.34
C MET A 331 -5.31 10.17 -22.83
N ALA A 332 -5.73 10.32 -21.58
CA ALA A 332 -5.80 11.62 -20.92
C ALA A 332 -4.39 12.23 -20.75
N PRO A 333 -4.26 13.56 -20.61
CA PRO A 333 -2.96 14.18 -20.34
C PRO A 333 -2.28 13.57 -19.11
N THR A 334 -0.99 13.29 -19.22
CA THR A 334 -0.18 12.72 -18.14
C THR A 334 1.06 13.58 -17.89
N ILE A 335 1.53 13.57 -16.64
CA ILE A 335 2.77 14.24 -16.25
C ILE A 335 3.95 13.34 -16.66
N VAL A 336 5.03 13.93 -17.12
CA VAL A 336 6.31 13.27 -17.43
C VAL A 336 7.46 14.07 -16.83
N GLU A 337 8.56 13.40 -16.50
CA GLU A 337 9.82 13.98 -16.00
C GLU A 337 10.93 13.77 -17.04
N PRO A 338 11.05 14.62 -18.09
CA PRO A 338 11.92 14.34 -19.24
C PRO A 338 13.42 14.30 -18.94
N GLU A 339 13.87 14.93 -17.85
CA GLU A 339 15.27 14.89 -17.38
C GLU A 339 15.43 14.03 -16.11
N GLY A 340 14.40 13.27 -15.74
CA GLY A 340 14.34 12.49 -14.52
C GLY A 340 13.99 13.30 -13.26
N LYS A 341 14.19 12.67 -12.10
CA LYS A 341 13.75 13.19 -10.80
C LYS A 341 14.62 14.34 -10.31
N ARG A 342 13.99 15.41 -9.83
CA ARG A 342 14.67 16.58 -9.22
C ARG A 342 14.62 16.60 -7.70
N TYR A 343 14.33 15.45 -7.09
CA TYR A 343 14.35 15.22 -5.65
C TYR A 343 15.16 13.96 -5.35
N ALA A 344 15.79 13.94 -4.18
CA ALA A 344 16.60 12.83 -3.70
C ALA A 344 16.00 12.20 -2.45
N VAL A 345 16.21 10.89 -2.30
CA VAL A 345 15.67 10.11 -1.17
C VAL A 345 16.74 9.26 -0.51
N ASP A 346 16.66 9.15 0.82
CA ASP A 346 17.32 8.15 1.64
C ASP A 346 16.26 7.20 2.19
N THR A 347 16.13 6.03 1.57
CA THR A 347 15.11 5.03 1.93
C THR A 347 15.36 4.41 3.30
N GLU A 348 16.63 4.31 3.75
CA GLU A 348 16.98 3.71 5.04
C GLU A 348 16.54 4.61 6.20
N ASN A 349 16.80 5.91 6.09
CA ASN A 349 16.42 6.89 7.11
C ASN A 349 15.07 7.58 6.82
N ARG A 350 14.37 7.20 5.75
CA ARG A 350 13.09 7.81 5.35
C ARG A 350 13.19 9.34 5.28
N TYR A 351 14.21 9.81 4.57
CA TYR A 351 14.57 11.23 4.47
C TYR A 351 14.54 11.69 2.99
N VAL A 352 14.12 12.92 2.77
CA VAL A 352 13.89 13.50 1.43
C VAL A 352 14.58 14.85 1.30
N GLU A 353 15.12 15.14 0.12
CA GLU A 353 15.66 16.45 -0.26
C GLU A 353 15.05 16.91 -1.59
N TYR A 354 14.62 18.17 -1.66
CA TYR A 354 14.01 18.75 -2.85
C TYR A 354 14.21 20.27 -2.94
N LEU A 355 15.08 20.73 -3.86
CA LEU A 355 15.22 22.16 -4.22
C LEU A 355 15.24 23.13 -3.02
N GLY A 356 16.02 22.78 -1.99
CA GLY A 356 16.15 23.56 -0.75
C GLY A 356 15.37 22.97 0.43
N TRP A 357 14.39 22.11 0.20
CA TRP A 357 13.69 21.36 1.23
C TRP A 357 14.48 20.16 1.72
N SER A 358 14.36 19.85 3.01
CA SER A 358 14.63 18.53 3.53
C SER A 358 13.76 18.17 4.74
N PHE A 359 13.49 16.88 4.94
CA PHE A 359 12.68 16.38 6.07
C PHE A 359 12.84 14.87 6.25
N TYR A 360 12.59 14.40 7.48
CA TYR A 360 12.39 12.99 7.80
C TYR A 360 10.90 12.65 7.78
N THR A 361 10.57 11.39 7.53
CA THR A 361 9.21 10.87 7.72
C THR A 361 9.17 9.77 8.78
N ARG A 362 8.03 9.70 9.48
CA ARG A 362 7.62 8.59 10.35
C ARG A 362 6.33 8.01 9.79
N PHE A 363 6.08 6.73 10.05
CA PHE A 363 4.79 6.10 9.81
C PHE A 363 4.33 5.36 11.07
N ASP A 364 3.05 5.46 11.43
CA ASP A 364 2.44 4.68 12.51
C ASP A 364 1.07 4.11 12.15
N ARG A 365 0.52 3.30 13.05
CA ARG A 365 -0.78 2.63 12.90
C ARG A 365 -1.95 3.61 12.92
N ASP A 366 -1.84 4.66 13.74
CA ASP A 366 -2.94 5.53 14.11
C ASP A 366 -3.28 6.54 13.01
N VAL A 367 -2.25 7.18 12.43
CA VAL A 367 -2.43 8.32 11.50
C VAL A 367 -1.64 8.20 10.18
N GLY A 368 -0.70 7.25 10.10
CA GLY A 368 0.11 7.03 8.91
C GLY A 368 1.32 7.97 8.84
N VAL A 369 1.58 8.55 7.67
CA VAL A 369 2.78 9.37 7.42
C VAL A 369 2.77 10.68 8.20
N GLN A 370 3.92 11.02 8.78
CA GLN A 370 4.19 12.24 9.56
C GLN A 370 5.57 12.77 9.16
N PHE A 371 5.78 14.08 9.28
CA PHE A 371 7.00 14.75 8.83
C PHE A 371 7.71 15.41 10.00
N TYR A 372 9.04 15.32 10.03
CA TYR A 372 9.87 15.86 11.11
C TYR A 372 11.12 16.58 10.57
N ASP A 373 11.59 17.57 11.34
CA ASP A 373 12.75 18.41 11.01
C ASP A 373 12.63 19.00 9.60
N ILE A 374 11.47 19.61 9.29
CA ILE A 374 11.20 20.20 7.99
C ILE A 374 12.02 21.47 7.85
N ARG A 375 12.96 21.46 6.91
CA ARG A 375 13.89 22.56 6.65
C ARG A 375 13.69 23.13 5.25
N PHE A 376 13.89 24.44 5.12
CA PHE A 376 13.99 25.11 3.83
C PHE A 376 15.27 25.95 3.78
N LYS A 377 16.07 25.75 2.74
CA LYS A 377 17.41 26.35 2.56
C LYS A 377 18.31 26.22 3.80
N GLY A 378 18.23 25.06 4.47
CA GLY A 378 19.05 24.68 5.63
C GLY A 378 18.48 25.11 7.00
N GLU A 379 17.51 26.02 7.02
CA GLU A 379 16.86 26.48 8.26
C GLU A 379 15.60 25.65 8.55
N ARG A 380 15.40 25.24 9.81
CA ARG A 380 14.18 24.55 10.25
C ARG A 380 13.00 25.53 10.20
N ILE A 381 11.89 25.05 9.64
CA ILE A 381 10.60 25.76 9.57
C ILE A 381 9.62 25.13 10.56
N MET A 382 9.55 23.80 10.57
CA MET A 382 8.70 23.03 11.49
C MET A 382 9.49 21.86 12.07
N TYR A 383 9.31 21.62 13.36
CA TYR A 383 9.75 20.38 13.99
C TYR A 383 8.88 19.20 13.54
N GLU A 384 7.56 19.38 13.46
CA GLU A 384 6.59 18.33 13.14
C GLU A 384 5.43 18.86 12.28
N LEU A 385 5.03 18.07 11.28
CA LEU A 385 3.74 18.18 10.61
C LEU A 385 3.07 16.80 10.54
N SER A 386 1.89 16.64 11.14
CA SER A 386 1.24 15.34 11.26
C SER A 386 -0.29 15.41 11.32
N LEU A 387 -0.96 14.49 10.63
CA LEU A 387 -2.39 14.20 10.88
C LEU A 387 -2.56 13.71 12.32
N GLN A 388 -3.62 14.17 12.99
CA GLN A 388 -3.91 13.85 14.38
C GLN A 388 -5.14 12.95 14.54
N ASP A 389 -6.17 13.20 13.73
CA ASP A 389 -7.38 12.39 13.62
C ASP A 389 -8.18 12.82 12.38
N ALA A 390 -9.11 11.97 11.93
CA ALA A 390 -10.13 12.30 10.95
C ALA A 390 -11.48 11.86 11.52
N ILE A 391 -12.45 12.78 11.56
CA ILE A 391 -13.77 12.51 12.15
C ILE A 391 -14.87 12.62 11.11
N ALA A 392 -15.90 11.79 11.26
CA ALA A 392 -17.13 11.87 10.48
C ALA A 392 -18.34 11.90 11.42
N GLN A 393 -19.00 13.06 11.51
CA GLN A 393 -20.25 13.20 12.26
C GLN A 393 -21.45 13.08 11.35
N TYR A 394 -22.32 12.11 11.61
CA TYR A 394 -23.56 11.95 10.88
C TYR A 394 -24.72 12.66 11.58
N ALA A 395 -25.78 12.89 10.80
CA ALA A 395 -27.07 13.34 11.29
C ALA A 395 -28.19 12.54 10.62
N GLY A 396 -29.21 12.19 11.40
CA GLY A 396 -30.40 11.51 10.92
C GLY A 396 -31.43 11.38 12.03
N ASN A 397 -32.54 10.73 11.71
CA ASN A 397 -33.67 10.54 12.63
C ASN A 397 -33.83 9.10 13.14
N ASN A 398 -33.04 8.17 12.61
CA ASN A 398 -32.96 6.79 13.09
C ASN A 398 -31.79 6.67 14.08
N PRO A 399 -31.83 5.69 15.00
CA PRO A 399 -30.85 5.59 16.07
C PRO A 399 -29.41 5.42 15.58
N PHE A 400 -29.20 4.83 14.39
CA PHE A 400 -27.87 4.69 13.83
C PHE A 400 -27.32 6.04 13.37
N GLN A 401 -27.92 6.69 12.37
CA GLN A 401 -27.39 7.95 11.83
C GLN A 401 -27.43 9.11 12.83
N ALA A 402 -28.38 9.12 13.77
CA ALA A 402 -28.43 10.13 14.83
C ALA A 402 -27.30 9.99 15.85
N GLY A 403 -26.78 8.77 16.04
CA GLY A 403 -25.77 8.43 17.03
C GLY A 403 -24.35 8.32 16.48
N THR A 404 -24.17 8.23 15.17
CA THR A 404 -22.86 7.95 14.57
C THR A 404 -21.93 9.16 14.60
N ALA A 405 -20.80 9.00 15.29
CA ALA A 405 -19.73 9.98 15.40
C ALA A 405 -18.38 9.26 15.37
N TYR A 406 -17.79 9.10 14.18
CA TYR A 406 -16.54 8.36 13.99
C TYR A 406 -15.31 9.21 14.25
N MET A 407 -14.29 8.58 14.80
CA MET A 407 -12.92 9.06 14.98
C MET A 407 -11.99 8.00 14.40
N ASP A 408 -11.51 8.24 13.19
CA ASP A 408 -10.89 7.21 12.35
C ASP A 408 -9.53 6.76 12.86
N ARG A 409 -8.90 7.55 13.75
CA ARG A 409 -7.73 7.09 14.52
C ARG A 409 -8.02 5.81 15.32
N TYR A 410 -9.25 5.59 15.78
CA TYR A 410 -9.65 4.33 16.42
C TYR A 410 -9.53 3.14 15.48
N TYR A 411 -9.88 3.28 14.19
CA TYR A 411 -9.74 2.19 13.22
C TYR A 411 -8.31 2.06 12.67
N GLY A 412 -7.50 3.10 12.86
CA GLY A 412 -6.10 3.16 12.51
C GLY A 412 -5.94 3.60 11.06
N ILE A 413 -5.97 4.92 10.83
CA ILE A 413 -5.88 5.51 9.50
C ILE A 413 -4.62 5.00 8.80
N GLY A 414 -3.49 4.97 9.51
CA GLY A 414 -2.22 4.43 9.02
C GLY A 414 -2.28 2.93 8.68
N ALA A 415 -2.94 2.12 9.52
CA ALA A 415 -3.15 0.70 9.24
C ALA A 415 -4.10 0.43 8.06
N GLN A 416 -4.94 1.41 7.69
CA GLN A 416 -5.82 1.35 6.52
C GLN A 416 -5.19 1.98 5.26
N VAL A 417 -3.94 2.46 5.32
CA VAL A 417 -3.25 2.92 4.11
C VAL A 417 -2.99 1.72 3.22
N GLY A 418 -3.61 1.73 2.04
CA GLY A 418 -3.52 0.67 1.05
C GLY A 418 -2.33 0.85 0.10
N ARG A 419 -2.10 -0.16 -0.74
CA ARG A 419 -1.18 -0.03 -1.87
C ARG A 419 -1.78 0.92 -2.90
N LEU A 420 -0.98 1.90 -3.34
CA LEU A 420 -1.37 2.88 -4.34
C LEU A 420 -1.29 2.31 -5.76
N ILE A 421 -2.21 2.73 -6.64
CA ILE A 421 -2.32 2.34 -8.05
C ILE A 421 -1.53 3.32 -8.93
N PRO A 422 -0.39 2.92 -9.52
CA PRO A 422 0.41 3.82 -10.34
C PRO A 422 -0.30 4.28 -11.60
N GLY A 423 -0.13 5.56 -11.94
CA GLY A 423 -0.81 6.23 -13.06
C GLY A 423 -2.22 6.72 -12.75
N TYR A 424 -2.78 6.33 -11.60
CA TYR A 424 -4.12 6.73 -11.16
C TYR A 424 -4.06 7.46 -9.81
N ASP A 425 -3.61 6.78 -8.76
CA ASP A 425 -3.48 7.37 -7.42
C ASP A 425 -2.29 8.33 -7.34
N CYS A 426 -1.23 8.04 -8.08
CA CYS A 426 -0.09 8.93 -8.25
C CYS A 426 0.42 8.85 -9.70
N PRO A 427 1.22 9.83 -10.17
CA PRO A 427 1.87 9.74 -11.47
C PRO A 427 2.62 8.42 -11.63
N TYR A 428 2.65 7.92 -12.86
CA TYR A 428 3.32 6.67 -13.23
C TYR A 428 4.76 6.57 -12.70
N HIS A 429 5.54 7.63 -12.88
CA HIS A 429 6.94 7.67 -12.49
C HIS A 429 7.14 8.11 -11.02
N ALA A 430 6.12 8.11 -10.15
CA ALA A 430 6.30 8.45 -8.73
C ALA A 430 7.27 7.49 -8.03
N THR A 431 7.98 7.97 -7.00
CA THR A 431 8.76 7.11 -6.10
C THR A 431 7.82 6.54 -5.04
N TYR A 432 7.69 5.23 -4.95
CA TYR A 432 6.84 4.58 -3.95
C TYR A 432 7.66 4.07 -2.76
N TRP A 433 7.11 4.24 -1.56
CA TRP A 433 7.67 3.77 -0.31
C TRP A 433 6.72 2.78 0.35
N ASP A 434 7.31 1.74 0.95
CA ASP A 434 6.64 0.88 1.91
C ASP A 434 6.40 1.64 3.21
N SER A 435 5.29 1.35 3.87
CA SER A 435 4.98 1.86 5.21
C SER A 435 5.16 0.75 6.23
N ASP A 436 6.08 0.96 7.17
CA ASP A 436 6.38 0.03 8.27
C ASP A 436 5.70 0.51 9.55
N PHE A 437 4.94 -0.36 10.21
CA PHE A 437 4.26 -0.08 11.47
C PHE A 437 4.04 -1.37 12.26
N THR A 438 3.35 -1.30 13.39
CA THR A 438 2.97 -2.49 14.16
C THR A 438 1.45 -2.59 14.18
N SER A 439 0.92 -3.81 14.08
CA SER A 439 -0.51 -4.09 14.19
C SER A 439 -0.69 -5.24 15.17
N GLY A 440 -1.39 -4.96 16.27
CA GLY A 440 -1.37 -5.84 17.42
C GLY A 440 0.05 -6.01 17.96
N THR A 441 0.55 -7.24 17.97
CA THR A 441 1.91 -7.61 18.40
C THR A 441 2.81 -8.05 17.23
N ALA A 442 2.52 -7.61 16.01
CA ALA A 442 3.27 -7.96 14.80
C ALA A 442 3.75 -6.72 14.04
N ALA A 443 5.02 -6.75 13.61
CA ALA A 443 5.57 -5.79 12.66
C ALA A 443 4.94 -6.01 11.28
N THR A 444 4.26 -4.98 10.79
CA THR A 444 3.49 -4.99 9.56
C THR A 444 4.14 -4.04 8.56
N ARG A 445 4.10 -4.38 7.27
CA ARG A 445 4.35 -3.38 6.23
C ARG A 445 3.33 -3.50 5.11
N THR A 446 2.93 -2.33 4.60
CA THR A 446 2.15 -2.21 3.39
C THR A 446 3.04 -1.71 2.27
N ASN A 447 3.19 -2.52 1.22
CA ASN A 447 4.10 -2.19 0.13
C ASN A 447 3.51 -1.09 -0.77
N ASN A 448 4.35 -0.15 -1.21
CA ASN A 448 3.98 0.97 -2.09
C ASN A 448 2.72 1.74 -1.63
N SER A 449 2.69 2.10 -0.35
CA SER A 449 1.55 2.74 0.30
C SER A 449 1.69 4.26 0.43
N VAL A 450 2.90 4.78 0.26
CA VAL A 450 3.20 6.20 0.16
C VAL A 450 3.86 6.46 -1.18
N CYS A 451 3.49 7.54 -1.87
CA CYS A 451 4.18 7.94 -3.10
C CYS A 451 4.74 9.37 -2.95
N ILE A 452 5.88 9.61 -3.60
CA ILE A 452 6.60 10.88 -3.63
C ILE A 452 6.81 11.23 -5.10
N PHE A 453 6.34 12.40 -5.53
CA PHE A 453 6.49 12.85 -6.91
C PHE A 453 6.58 14.36 -7.02
N GLU A 454 7.26 14.84 -8.06
CA GLU A 454 7.20 16.24 -8.43
C GLU A 454 6.04 16.48 -9.41
N THR A 455 5.38 17.62 -9.29
CA THR A 455 4.34 18.02 -10.22
C THR A 455 4.39 19.51 -10.53
N ASP A 456 3.92 19.89 -11.72
CA ASP A 456 3.68 21.28 -12.09
C ASP A 456 2.43 21.77 -11.33
N ILE A 457 2.49 22.98 -10.78
CA ILE A 457 1.36 23.52 -10.01
C ILE A 457 0.20 24.02 -10.90
N GLY A 458 0.36 23.98 -12.23
CA GLY A 458 -0.61 24.45 -13.22
C GLY A 458 -0.51 25.95 -13.53
N THR A 459 0.38 26.67 -12.83
CA THR A 459 0.64 28.11 -13.00
C THR A 459 2.12 28.42 -12.84
N PRO A 460 2.66 29.48 -13.49
CA PRO A 460 3.99 29.98 -13.13
C PRO A 460 4.00 30.47 -11.67
N ILE A 461 5.13 30.37 -10.98
CA ILE A 461 5.30 30.99 -9.63
C ILE A 461 5.11 32.50 -9.76
N THR A 462 5.76 33.08 -10.76
CA THR A 462 5.69 34.51 -11.06
C THR A 462 5.82 34.72 -12.56
N ARG A 463 5.18 35.76 -13.06
CA ARG A 463 5.36 36.25 -14.43
C ARG A 463 5.11 37.74 -14.53
N HIS A 464 5.82 38.41 -15.45
CA HIS A 464 5.59 39.81 -15.75
C HIS A 464 5.85 40.11 -17.24
N THR A 465 5.21 41.14 -17.76
CA THR A 465 5.46 41.65 -19.11
C THR A 465 5.46 43.16 -19.05
N ASP A 466 6.59 43.75 -19.42
CA ASP A 466 6.72 45.17 -19.68
C ASP A 466 6.68 45.37 -21.21
N PRO A 467 5.60 45.93 -21.77
CA PRO A 467 5.45 46.12 -23.20
C PRO A 467 6.61 46.91 -23.81
N GLY A 468 7.39 46.24 -24.68
CA GLY A 468 8.50 46.87 -25.39
C GLY A 468 9.86 46.77 -24.71
N LEU A 469 9.93 46.22 -23.49
CA LEU A 469 11.20 45.96 -22.78
C LEU A 469 11.47 44.47 -22.61
N TYR A 470 10.64 43.76 -21.84
CA TYR A 470 10.85 42.33 -21.58
C TYR A 470 9.57 41.57 -21.17
N MET A 471 9.64 40.24 -21.28
CA MET A 471 8.68 39.31 -20.68
C MET A 471 9.44 38.26 -19.88
N GLN A 472 9.02 37.98 -18.65
CA GLN A 472 9.67 36.99 -17.80
C GLN A 472 8.66 36.07 -17.10
N ALA A 473 9.05 34.82 -16.85
CA ALA A 473 8.28 33.88 -16.04
C ALA A 473 9.19 32.85 -15.35
N THR A 474 8.80 32.43 -14.16
CA THR A 474 9.43 31.32 -13.41
C THR A 474 8.45 30.16 -13.34
N LYS A 475 8.91 28.95 -13.69
CA LYS A 475 8.07 27.75 -13.70
C LYS A 475 7.72 27.33 -12.26
N GLY A 476 6.46 26.97 -12.03
CA GLY A 476 5.98 26.49 -10.73
C GLY A 476 5.94 24.98 -10.64
N SER A 477 6.64 24.46 -9.64
CA SER A 477 6.63 23.03 -9.29
C SER A 477 6.54 22.85 -7.77
N LYS A 478 6.03 21.68 -7.38
CA LYS A 478 6.01 21.24 -5.98
C LYS A 478 6.32 19.75 -5.90
N LEU A 479 6.95 19.34 -4.80
CA LEU A 479 7.03 17.94 -4.40
C LEU A 479 5.77 17.57 -3.63
N VAL A 480 5.20 16.40 -3.86
CA VAL A 480 4.04 15.87 -3.14
C VAL A 480 4.43 14.54 -2.49
N VAL A 481 4.11 14.37 -1.21
CA VAL A 481 4.07 13.09 -0.52
C VAL A 481 2.62 12.75 -0.23
N ARG A 482 2.15 11.61 -0.75
CA ARG A 482 0.74 11.21 -0.71
C ARG A 482 0.57 9.86 -0.03
N GLN A 483 -0.51 9.73 0.75
CA GLN A 483 -1.06 8.45 1.21
C GLN A 483 -2.57 8.38 0.94
N ILE A 484 -3.12 7.17 0.77
CA ILE A 484 -4.58 6.94 0.67
C ILE A 484 -4.98 5.88 1.70
N ALA A 485 -5.85 6.25 2.63
CA ALA A 485 -6.38 5.38 3.68
C ALA A 485 -7.85 5.02 3.40
N THR A 486 -8.14 3.73 3.26
CA THR A 486 -9.50 3.23 3.05
C THR A 486 -10.12 2.78 4.38
N VAL A 487 -10.72 3.73 5.11
CA VAL A 487 -11.32 3.45 6.43
C VAL A 487 -12.80 3.11 6.26
N GLY A 488 -13.12 1.83 6.40
CA GLY A 488 -14.49 1.33 6.28
C GLY A 488 -15.04 1.53 4.86
N ASN A 489 -15.88 2.54 4.68
CA ASN A 489 -16.49 2.88 3.40
C ASN A 489 -15.77 4.01 2.64
N TYR A 490 -14.98 4.85 3.33
CA TYR A 490 -14.33 6.03 2.75
C TYR A 490 -12.90 5.73 2.31
N ASP A 491 -12.50 6.39 1.22
CA ASP A 491 -11.11 6.51 0.80
C ASP A 491 -10.66 7.95 1.05
N TYR A 492 -9.76 8.16 2.02
CA TYR A 492 -9.17 9.47 2.30
C TYR A 492 -7.81 9.60 1.66
N LEU A 493 -7.63 10.60 0.80
CA LEU A 493 -6.35 10.95 0.20
C LEU A 493 -5.77 12.16 0.92
N PHE A 494 -4.56 12.03 1.43
CA PHE A 494 -3.82 13.11 2.10
C PHE A 494 -2.56 13.44 1.32
N ASP A 495 -2.43 14.70 0.91
CA ASP A 495 -1.23 15.24 0.29
C ASP A 495 -0.53 16.22 1.21
N TYR A 496 0.80 16.08 1.26
CA TYR A 496 1.70 17.05 1.84
C TYR A 496 2.61 17.55 0.73
N SER A 497 2.57 18.85 0.45
CA SER A 497 3.30 19.44 -0.67
C SER A 497 4.33 20.47 -0.26
N PHE A 498 5.46 20.49 -0.94
CA PHE A 498 6.60 21.37 -0.67
C PHE A 498 6.94 22.12 -1.96
N TRP A 499 6.69 23.43 -1.96
CA TRP A 499 6.73 24.28 -3.14
C TRP A 499 8.09 24.94 -3.25
N VAL A 500 8.54 25.23 -4.48
CA VAL A 500 9.88 25.81 -4.70
C VAL A 500 10.08 27.20 -4.10
N ASP A 501 9.01 27.90 -3.74
CA ASP A 501 9.02 29.22 -3.09
C ASP A 501 9.12 29.16 -1.56
N GLY A 502 9.17 27.97 -0.97
CA GLY A 502 9.17 27.81 0.49
C GLY A 502 7.78 27.59 1.10
N THR A 503 6.73 27.46 0.30
CA THR A 503 5.36 27.13 0.79
C THR A 503 5.20 25.63 1.08
N ILE A 504 4.51 25.30 2.17
CA ILE A 504 4.06 23.94 2.50
C ILE A 504 2.54 23.87 2.31
N GLY A 505 2.02 22.86 1.63
CA GLY A 505 0.58 22.64 1.46
C GLY A 505 0.11 21.34 2.12
N VAL A 506 -1.11 21.34 2.63
CA VAL A 506 -1.81 20.14 3.11
C VAL A 506 -3.16 20.08 2.44
N ASP A 507 -3.44 18.98 1.74
CA ASP A 507 -4.73 18.72 1.10
C ASP A 507 -5.31 17.40 1.61
N ALA A 508 -6.63 17.39 1.81
CA ALA A 508 -7.39 16.20 2.17
C ALA A 508 -8.58 16.06 1.21
N HIS A 509 -8.70 14.88 0.60
CA HIS A 509 -9.83 14.51 -0.25
C HIS A 509 -10.56 13.29 0.31
N ALA A 510 -11.85 13.15 -0.03
CA ALA A 510 -12.63 11.96 0.27
C ALA A 510 -13.26 11.34 -1.00
N SER A 511 -13.24 10.02 -1.09
CA SER A 511 -13.97 9.21 -2.07
C SER A 511 -14.52 7.95 -1.39
N GLY A 512 -14.78 6.89 -2.15
CA GLY A 512 -15.35 5.66 -1.63
C GLY A 512 -16.88 5.71 -1.55
N TYR A 513 -17.46 4.69 -0.94
CA TYR A 513 -18.91 4.54 -0.81
C TYR A 513 -19.43 5.46 0.29
N VAL A 514 -20.69 5.89 0.19
CA VAL A 514 -21.29 6.68 1.26
C VAL A 514 -21.82 5.74 2.35
N GLN A 515 -21.87 6.21 3.60
CA GLN A 515 -22.65 5.51 4.61
C GLN A 515 -24.12 5.92 4.48
N ALA A 516 -24.82 5.29 3.55
CA ALA A 516 -26.19 5.65 3.26
C ALA A 516 -27.16 5.31 4.39
N ASN A 517 -28.33 5.95 4.31
CA ASN A 517 -29.47 5.70 5.17
C ASN A 517 -30.70 5.23 4.37
N TYR A 518 -31.60 4.50 5.03
CA TYR A 518 -32.86 4.09 4.40
C TYR A 518 -33.71 5.32 4.03
N TYR A 519 -34.24 5.36 2.82
CA TYR A 519 -35.10 6.45 2.36
C TYR A 519 -36.52 6.34 2.88
N ARG A 520 -36.95 7.38 3.61
CA ARG A 520 -38.30 7.56 4.11
C ARG A 520 -38.91 8.82 3.47
N PRO A 521 -40.03 8.70 2.74
CA PRO A 521 -40.71 9.87 2.16
C PRO A 521 -41.05 10.96 3.18
N GLU A 522 -41.33 10.58 4.44
CA GLU A 522 -41.68 11.45 5.55
C GLU A 522 -40.51 12.38 5.99
N ASP A 523 -39.28 12.05 5.58
CA ASP A 523 -38.05 12.75 5.92
C ASP A 523 -37.43 13.55 4.76
N LYS A 524 -38.14 13.61 3.62
CA LYS A 524 -37.66 14.28 2.41
C LYS A 524 -37.16 15.70 2.70
N GLY A 525 -35.90 15.96 2.33
CA GLY A 525 -35.28 17.29 2.43
C GLY A 525 -34.75 17.66 3.82
N LYS A 526 -34.79 16.75 4.81
CA LYS A 526 -34.31 17.03 6.17
C LYS A 526 -32.88 16.55 6.43
N TRP A 527 -32.56 15.32 6.02
CA TRP A 527 -31.30 14.63 6.38
C TRP A 527 -30.44 14.26 5.16
N GLY A 528 -30.82 14.78 4.00
CA GLY A 528 -30.17 14.55 2.70
C GLY A 528 -31.18 14.17 1.60
N PRO A 529 -30.73 14.12 0.33
CA PRO A 529 -31.58 13.78 -0.81
C PRO A 529 -31.77 12.26 -0.96
N ARG A 530 -32.84 11.88 -1.66
CA ARG A 530 -33.00 10.51 -2.17
C ARG A 530 -32.04 10.32 -3.33
N ILE A 531 -31.14 9.34 -3.24
CA ILE A 531 -30.10 9.07 -4.26
C ILE A 531 -30.33 7.74 -4.99
N HIS A 532 -31.25 6.90 -4.50
CA HIS A 532 -31.74 5.69 -5.19
C HIS A 532 -33.13 5.32 -4.65
N ASP A 533 -33.72 4.24 -5.14
CA ASP A 533 -35.06 3.77 -4.77
C ASP A 533 -35.34 3.74 -3.27
N THR A 534 -34.43 3.21 -2.46
CA THR A 534 -34.59 3.09 -1.00
C THR A 534 -33.44 3.72 -0.22
N ILE A 535 -32.68 4.60 -0.87
CA ILE A 535 -31.40 5.11 -0.35
C ILE A 535 -31.45 6.65 -0.24
N THR A 536 -31.09 7.15 0.94
CA THR A 536 -30.82 8.57 1.21
C THR A 536 -29.33 8.77 1.33
N GLY A 537 -28.79 9.76 0.61
CA GLY A 537 -27.45 10.26 0.87
C GLY A 537 -27.46 10.96 2.21
N THR A 538 -26.70 10.46 3.18
CA THR A 538 -26.77 10.98 4.55
C THR A 538 -25.99 12.28 4.70
N LEU A 539 -26.58 13.27 5.39
CA LEU A 539 -25.88 14.47 5.86
C LEU A 539 -24.81 14.10 6.89
N HIS A 540 -23.57 14.52 6.63
CA HIS A 540 -22.47 14.38 7.58
C HIS A 540 -21.38 15.43 7.37
N THR A 541 -20.52 15.60 8.38
CA THR A 541 -19.37 16.51 8.33
C THR A 541 -18.08 15.75 8.57
N HIS A 542 -17.12 15.97 7.68
CA HIS A 542 -15.73 15.53 7.82
C HIS A 542 -14.91 16.65 8.48
N VAL A 543 -14.09 16.33 9.47
CA VAL A 543 -13.05 17.23 9.98
C VAL A 543 -11.77 16.43 10.25
N MET A 544 -10.65 16.87 9.69
CA MET A 544 -9.33 16.28 9.85
C MET A 544 -8.42 17.29 10.53
N ASN A 545 -7.84 16.90 11.66
CA ASN A 545 -6.97 17.78 12.43
C ASN A 545 -5.50 17.49 12.14
N PHE A 546 -4.71 18.54 12.00
CA PHE A 546 -3.27 18.44 11.79
C PHE A 546 -2.54 19.27 12.85
N LYS A 547 -1.41 18.73 13.30
CA LYS A 547 -0.45 19.41 14.17
C LYS A 547 0.67 19.98 13.30
N ALA A 548 0.92 21.28 13.41
CA ALA A 548 2.02 22.00 12.78
C ALA A 548 2.85 22.68 13.88
N ASP A 549 3.97 22.07 14.24
CA ASP A 549 4.88 22.48 15.30
C ASP A 549 5.99 23.36 14.70
N PHE A 550 5.90 24.68 14.86
CA PHE A 550 6.75 25.66 14.19
C PHE A 550 8.03 25.97 14.99
N ASP A 551 9.18 25.97 14.30
CA ASP A 551 10.50 26.29 14.88
C ASP A 551 11.22 27.34 14.01
N LEU A 552 10.60 28.51 13.83
CA LEU A 552 11.07 29.53 12.90
C LEU A 552 12.32 30.25 13.44
N GLY A 553 13.50 29.92 12.92
CA GLY A 553 14.76 30.52 13.37
C GLY A 553 15.12 30.20 14.83
N GLY A 554 14.62 29.07 15.33
CA GLY A 554 14.64 28.64 16.74
C GLY A 554 13.23 28.36 17.24
N THR A 555 13.11 27.77 18.43
CA THR A 555 11.80 27.41 19.02
C THR A 555 11.01 28.63 19.50
N ALA A 556 11.65 29.74 19.86
CA ALA A 556 10.95 30.93 20.39
C ALA A 556 10.23 31.73 19.28
N ASN A 557 8.90 31.58 19.19
CA ASN A 557 8.02 32.19 18.19
C ASN A 557 6.79 32.87 18.84
N THR A 558 6.09 33.68 18.05
CA THR A 558 4.91 34.44 18.47
C THR A 558 3.82 34.32 17.40
N LEU A 559 2.57 34.14 17.82
CA LEU A 559 1.41 34.23 16.91
C LEU A 559 1.02 35.70 16.72
N VAL A 560 0.98 36.15 15.47
CA VAL A 560 0.58 37.50 15.07
C VAL A 560 -0.73 37.45 14.30
N ARG A 561 -1.67 38.30 14.69
CA ARG A 561 -2.92 38.57 13.97
C ARG A 561 -2.79 39.88 13.21
N THR A 562 -3.11 39.84 11.92
CA THR A 562 -3.22 41.04 11.07
C THR A 562 -4.65 41.16 10.57
N ASP A 563 -5.37 42.18 11.01
CA ASP A 563 -6.70 42.51 10.53
C ASP A 563 -6.66 43.59 9.45
N ILE A 564 -7.53 43.46 8.44
CA ILE A 564 -7.89 44.57 7.54
C ILE A 564 -9.10 45.28 8.16
N VAL A 565 -8.91 46.52 8.59
CA VAL A 565 -9.98 47.37 9.15
C VAL A 565 -10.35 48.47 8.17
N VAL A 566 -11.64 48.83 8.12
CA VAL A 566 -12.17 49.94 7.34
C VAL A 566 -12.50 51.08 8.30
N GLU A 567 -11.95 52.26 8.04
CA GLU A 567 -12.14 53.44 8.87
C GLU A 567 -12.30 54.70 8.01
N ASN A 568 -13.02 55.69 8.56
CA ASN A 568 -13.14 57.03 7.99
C ASN A 568 -11.92 57.86 8.40
N ILE A 569 -11.11 58.27 7.42
CA ILE A 569 -9.84 58.95 7.67
C ILE A 569 -9.74 60.15 6.72
N THR A 570 -9.21 61.28 7.20
CA THR A 570 -8.89 62.46 6.38
C THR A 570 -7.52 62.34 5.71
N GLN A 571 -7.36 62.86 4.49
CA GLN A 571 -6.05 62.99 3.84
C GLN A 571 -5.71 64.46 3.57
N PRO A 572 -4.50 64.94 3.95
CA PRO A 572 -4.17 66.36 3.86
C PRO A 572 -4.08 66.89 2.41
N TRP A 573 -3.92 66.01 1.42
CA TRP A 573 -3.94 66.33 -0.01
C TRP A 573 -5.32 66.21 -0.66
N TYR A 574 -6.36 65.79 0.09
CA TYR A 574 -7.77 65.81 -0.34
C TYR A 574 -8.65 66.59 0.65
N PRO A 575 -8.34 67.86 0.95
CA PRO A 575 -9.09 68.65 1.93
C PRO A 575 -10.57 68.81 1.56
N GLU A 576 -10.91 68.76 0.26
CA GLU A 576 -12.29 68.84 -0.23
C GLU A 576 -13.12 67.59 0.02
N ARG A 577 -12.49 66.44 0.32
CA ARG A 577 -13.18 65.16 0.53
C ARG A 577 -13.59 64.93 1.98
N GLY A 578 -13.00 65.66 2.94
CA GLY A 578 -13.21 65.40 4.37
C GLY A 578 -12.73 64.00 4.77
N GLU A 579 -13.48 63.33 5.64
CA GLU A 579 -13.27 61.92 5.97
C GLU A 579 -13.91 61.02 4.89
N PHE A 580 -13.20 59.98 4.48
CA PHE A 580 -13.76 58.93 3.61
C PHE A 580 -13.19 57.55 3.98
N GLU A 581 -13.93 56.50 3.62
CA GLU A 581 -13.57 55.12 3.95
C GLU A 581 -12.25 54.71 3.30
N MET A 582 -11.34 54.18 4.12
CA MET A 582 -10.08 53.59 3.68
C MET A 582 -9.82 52.31 4.48
N MET A 583 -9.03 51.41 3.87
CA MET A 583 -8.54 50.21 4.53
C MET A 583 -7.16 50.47 5.14
N ARG A 584 -6.91 49.91 6.33
CA ARG A 584 -5.56 49.83 6.92
C ARG A 584 -5.36 48.51 7.65
N TYR A 585 -4.09 48.16 7.88
CA TYR A 585 -3.75 47.05 8.75
C TYR A 585 -3.91 47.44 10.23
N ASN A 586 -4.37 46.48 11.02
CA ASN A 586 -4.26 46.46 12.46
C ASN A 586 -3.52 45.18 12.86
N ILE A 587 -2.27 45.32 13.31
CA ILE A 587 -1.37 44.19 13.60
C ILE A 587 -1.22 44.10 15.11
N SER A 588 -1.43 42.91 15.66
CA SER A 588 -1.31 42.64 17.09
C SER A 588 -0.80 41.22 17.34
N ASP A 589 0.01 41.05 18.38
CA ASP A 589 0.38 39.73 18.87
C ASP A 589 -0.83 39.09 19.59
N VAL A 590 -1.04 37.80 19.39
CA VAL A 590 -1.99 37.01 20.17
C VAL A 590 -1.28 36.59 21.46
N ALA A 591 -1.67 37.19 22.57
CA ALA A 591 -0.85 37.17 23.78
C ALA A 591 -0.86 35.81 24.50
N SER A 592 -1.96 35.07 24.46
CA SER A 592 -2.15 33.86 25.26
C SER A 592 -3.01 32.80 24.56
N GLU A 593 -2.92 31.57 25.08
CA GLU A 593 -3.62 30.39 24.57
C GLU A 593 -5.14 30.55 24.47
N LYS A 594 -5.81 31.14 25.47
CA LYS A 594 -7.27 31.34 25.40
C LYS A 594 -7.69 32.27 24.26
N GLN A 595 -6.85 33.21 23.89
CA GLN A 595 -7.08 34.10 22.74
C GLN A 595 -6.78 33.41 21.40
N ALA A 596 -6.06 32.29 21.43
CA ALA A 596 -5.64 31.54 20.28
C ALA A 596 -6.58 30.38 19.90
N LEU A 597 -7.77 30.28 20.52
CA LEU A 597 -8.89 29.47 20.01
C LEU A 597 -9.65 30.28 18.96
N LEU A 598 -9.22 30.18 17.70
CA LEU A 598 -9.58 31.12 16.64
C LEU A 598 -10.70 30.58 15.74
N PRO A 599 -11.80 31.34 15.57
CA PRO A 599 -12.82 31.01 14.59
C PRO A 599 -12.34 31.31 13.17
N LEU A 600 -13.06 30.80 12.17
CA LEU A 600 -12.83 31.18 10.77
C LEU A 600 -13.12 32.69 10.59
N PRO A 601 -12.17 33.49 10.09
CA PRO A 601 -12.38 34.92 9.88
C PRO A 601 -13.48 35.21 8.85
N ALA A 602 -14.43 36.07 9.22
CA ALA A 602 -15.42 36.57 8.27
C ALA A 602 -14.72 37.29 7.11
N ASN A 603 -15.11 36.97 5.87
CA ASN A 603 -14.55 37.55 4.64
C ASN A 603 -13.01 37.44 4.53
N GLY A 604 -12.36 36.55 5.29
CA GLY A 604 -10.89 36.41 5.30
C GLY A 604 -10.13 37.66 5.76
N GLN A 605 -10.76 38.57 6.49
CA GLN A 605 -10.15 39.86 6.87
C GLN A 605 -9.11 39.76 7.99
N SER A 606 -9.00 38.61 8.66
CA SER A 606 -7.97 38.33 9.66
C SER A 606 -6.99 37.29 9.12
N MET A 607 -5.70 37.59 9.19
CA MET A 607 -4.61 36.71 8.80
C MET A 607 -3.77 36.35 10.03
N TYR A 608 -3.34 35.09 10.11
CA TYR A 608 -2.57 34.57 11.23
C TYR A 608 -1.18 34.11 10.77
N THR A 609 -0.15 34.61 11.44
CA THR A 609 1.25 34.36 11.09
C THR A 609 2.02 33.97 12.34
N ILE A 610 2.73 32.85 12.30
CA ILE A 610 3.74 32.53 13.32
C ILE A 610 5.03 33.24 12.92
N VAL A 611 5.61 34.02 13.82
CA VAL A 611 6.83 34.80 13.55
C VAL A 611 7.86 34.60 14.65
N ASN A 612 9.12 34.89 14.35
CA ASN A 612 10.15 35.05 15.36
C ASN A 612 10.53 36.53 15.48
N LYS A 613 10.28 37.14 16.65
CA LYS A 613 10.52 38.57 16.90
C LYS A 613 12.01 38.92 16.95
N ASP A 614 12.88 37.95 17.25
CA ASP A 614 14.33 38.13 17.33
C ASP A 614 15.03 37.93 15.98
N LYS A 615 14.33 37.37 14.99
CA LYS A 615 14.85 37.11 13.64
C LYS A 615 14.17 38.03 12.65
N LYS A 616 14.90 39.08 12.25
CA LYS A 616 14.43 40.06 11.28
C LYS A 616 15.00 39.77 9.90
N ASN A 617 14.24 40.11 8.86
CA ASN A 617 14.81 40.26 7.53
C ASN A 617 15.60 41.58 7.44
N LYS A 618 16.25 41.83 6.29
CA LYS A 618 17.04 43.04 6.03
C LYS A 618 16.26 44.35 6.20
N TRP A 619 14.93 44.30 6.12
CA TRP A 619 14.03 45.46 6.21
C TRP A 619 13.54 45.72 7.64
N GLY A 620 13.92 44.89 8.62
CA GLY A 620 13.51 45.03 10.02
C GLY A 620 12.18 44.33 10.37
N GLU A 621 11.60 43.60 9.42
CA GLU A 621 10.34 42.86 9.61
C GLU A 621 10.57 41.50 10.26
N ASP A 622 9.63 41.06 11.11
CA ASP A 622 9.68 39.73 11.72
C ASP A 622 9.63 38.63 10.65
N ARG A 623 10.55 37.66 10.70
CA ARG A 623 10.53 36.49 9.80
C ARG A 623 9.46 35.51 10.29
N GLY A 624 8.59 35.07 9.40
CA GLY A 624 7.47 34.20 9.77
C GLY A 624 6.91 33.32 8.66
N TYR A 625 5.92 32.52 9.03
CA TYR A 625 5.08 31.73 8.14
C TYR A 625 3.61 31.98 8.44
N ARG A 626 2.84 32.29 7.38
CA ARG A 626 1.41 32.57 7.44
C ARG A 626 0.61 31.28 7.25
N ILE A 627 -0.42 31.09 8.07
CA ILE A 627 -1.40 30.00 7.92
C ILE A 627 -2.50 30.52 6.98
N VAL A 628 -2.56 29.97 5.77
CA VAL A 628 -3.44 30.43 4.70
C VAL A 628 -4.54 29.39 4.46
N PRO A 629 -5.81 29.71 4.76
CA PRO A 629 -6.93 28.84 4.46
C PRO A 629 -7.06 28.60 2.94
N GLY A 630 -7.28 27.35 2.51
CA GLY A 630 -7.45 26.96 1.11
C GLY A 630 -8.91 26.68 0.74
N LEU A 631 -9.19 25.53 0.13
CA LEU A 631 -10.57 25.13 -0.20
C LEU A 631 -11.29 24.55 1.02
N SER A 632 -12.61 24.78 1.11
CA SER A 632 -13.50 24.23 2.15
C SER A 632 -12.91 24.27 3.56
N ASN A 633 -12.73 25.46 4.15
CA ASN A 633 -12.21 25.59 5.53
C ASN A 633 -13.38 25.67 6.52
N ILE A 634 -13.93 24.53 6.90
CA ILE A 634 -15.01 24.45 7.90
C ILE A 634 -14.54 23.76 9.17
N HIS A 635 -15.27 24.01 10.26
CA HIS A 635 -15.16 23.27 11.51
C HIS A 635 -16.48 22.52 11.76
N LEU A 636 -16.51 21.68 12.79
CA LEU A 636 -17.68 20.89 13.13
C LEU A 636 -18.88 21.79 13.46
N ALA A 637 -19.99 21.63 12.75
CA ALA A 637 -21.20 22.42 13.01
C ALA A 637 -21.83 22.10 14.38
N SER A 638 -21.77 20.83 14.82
CA SER A 638 -22.31 20.42 16.12
C SER A 638 -21.34 20.70 17.26
N GLN A 639 -21.68 21.67 18.09
CA GLN A 639 -20.80 22.09 19.20
C GLN A 639 -21.02 21.28 20.50
N ARG A 640 -22.18 20.63 20.63
CA ARG A 640 -22.67 19.98 21.86
C ARG A 640 -23.17 18.56 21.65
N SER A 641 -22.67 17.87 20.61
CA SER A 641 -23.03 16.47 20.38
C SER A 641 -22.67 15.61 21.60
N PRO A 642 -23.59 14.80 22.13
CA PRO A 642 -23.29 13.86 23.21
C PRO A 642 -22.33 12.74 22.78
N PHE A 643 -22.18 12.52 21.47
CA PHE A 643 -21.38 11.45 20.90
C PHE A 643 -19.91 11.83 20.67
N PHE A 644 -19.57 13.12 20.75
CA PHE A 644 -18.18 13.60 20.69
C PHE A 644 -17.75 14.32 21.96
N LEU A 645 -18.62 15.12 22.59
CA LEU A 645 -18.36 15.91 23.81
C LEU A 645 -16.91 16.40 23.94
N LYS A 646 -16.09 15.67 24.72
CA LYS A 646 -14.69 15.99 25.01
C LYS A 646 -13.69 15.28 24.09
N SER A 647 -14.06 14.17 23.45
CA SER A 647 -13.19 13.35 22.60
C SER A 647 -12.73 14.03 21.31
N ALA A 648 -13.58 14.84 20.67
CA ALA A 648 -13.29 15.49 19.37
C ALA A 648 -13.35 17.02 19.46
N GLN A 649 -12.90 17.54 20.59
CA GLN A 649 -12.95 18.94 20.96
C GLN A 649 -12.10 19.84 20.02
N PHE A 650 -11.04 19.30 19.42
CA PHE A 650 -10.21 19.96 18.40
C PHE A 650 -11.01 20.40 17.18
N ALA A 651 -12.07 19.67 16.82
CA ALA A 651 -12.83 19.90 15.59
C ALA A 651 -13.74 21.15 15.66
N LYS A 652 -13.79 21.83 16.81
CA LYS A 652 -14.71 22.95 17.08
C LYS A 652 -14.17 24.32 16.69
N GLN A 653 -12.88 24.43 16.44
CA GLN A 653 -12.23 25.67 16.01
C GLN A 653 -11.71 25.54 14.58
N PHE A 654 -11.46 26.66 13.91
CA PHE A 654 -10.76 26.63 12.62
C PHE A 654 -9.26 26.43 12.85
N LEU A 655 -8.70 27.23 13.77
CA LEU A 655 -7.30 27.21 14.15
C LEU A 655 -7.23 27.30 15.68
N ALA A 656 -6.35 26.52 16.29
CA ALA A 656 -5.93 26.72 17.66
C ALA A 656 -4.40 26.80 17.73
N VAL A 657 -3.83 27.62 18.63
CA VAL A 657 -2.38 27.65 18.86
C VAL A 657 -2.09 27.53 20.35
N SER A 658 -1.29 26.54 20.73
CA SER A 658 -0.84 26.31 22.10
C SER A 658 0.68 26.40 22.20
N ARG A 659 1.17 26.52 23.43
CA ARG A 659 2.58 26.31 23.74
C ARG A 659 2.92 24.82 23.54
N GLN A 660 4.09 24.53 23.00
CA GLN A 660 4.58 23.17 22.86
C GLN A 660 4.85 22.57 24.25
N LYS A 661 4.32 21.37 24.47
CA LYS A 661 4.63 20.51 25.62
C LYS A 661 4.79 19.07 25.15
N ASP A 662 5.82 18.39 25.64
CA ASP A 662 6.00 16.94 25.42
C ASP A 662 4.85 16.11 26.05
N THR A 663 4.13 16.69 27.03
CA THR A 663 2.91 16.12 27.64
C THR A 663 1.65 16.31 26.80
N GLU A 664 1.73 17.04 25.70
CA GLU A 664 0.61 17.29 24.76
C GLU A 664 0.99 16.84 23.34
N PRO A 665 1.40 15.57 23.15
CA PRO A 665 2.01 15.15 21.88
C PRO A 665 1.02 15.08 20.71
N GLY A 666 -0.29 15.05 20.99
CA GLY A 666 -1.35 15.04 19.98
C GLY A 666 -2.73 15.44 20.51
N SER A 667 -3.62 15.84 19.61
CA SER A 667 -4.95 16.42 19.94
C SER A 667 -6.06 15.40 20.21
N SER A 668 -5.78 14.12 19.98
CA SER A 668 -6.69 12.98 20.14
C SER A 668 -5.90 11.73 20.51
N ALA A 669 -6.61 10.64 20.86
CA ALA A 669 -6.06 9.31 21.07
C ALA A 669 -7.00 8.25 20.50
N ALA A 670 -6.46 7.12 20.03
CA ALA A 670 -7.28 6.07 19.41
C ALA A 670 -8.41 5.57 20.35
N LEU A 671 -8.18 5.53 21.66
CA LEU A 671 -9.17 5.10 22.65
C LEU A 671 -10.24 6.16 22.99
N ASN A 672 -10.17 7.39 22.46
CA ASN A 672 -11.18 8.43 22.69
C ASN A 672 -12.56 8.10 22.07
N GLN A 673 -12.60 7.29 21.00
CA GLN A 673 -13.79 7.04 20.18
C GLN A 673 -15.03 6.62 20.99
N ASN A 674 -14.88 5.82 22.04
CA ASN A 674 -16.02 5.27 22.78
C ASN A 674 -16.17 5.84 24.18
N VAL A 675 -15.51 6.96 24.51
CA VAL A 675 -15.58 7.57 25.85
C VAL A 675 -15.70 9.10 25.77
N PRO A 676 -16.69 9.67 25.05
CA PRO A 676 -16.87 11.11 24.91
C PRO A 676 -16.92 11.91 26.22
N GLU A 677 -17.28 11.30 27.35
CA GLU A 677 -17.32 11.96 28.67
C GLU A 677 -16.01 11.85 29.47
N ALA A 678 -15.19 10.84 29.19
CA ALA A 678 -13.95 10.53 29.89
C ALA A 678 -12.83 10.03 28.95
N PRO A 679 -12.46 10.81 27.91
CA PRO A 679 -11.39 10.45 26.97
C PRO A 679 -10.01 10.48 27.64
N LEU A 680 -8.99 9.90 26.98
CA LEU A 680 -7.59 10.00 27.42
C LEU A 680 -7.03 11.40 27.15
N VAL A 681 -7.46 12.01 26.04
CA VAL A 681 -7.08 13.37 25.64
C VAL A 681 -8.32 14.26 25.58
N GLU A 682 -8.37 15.27 26.44
CA GLU A 682 -9.30 16.39 26.41
C GLU A 682 -8.57 17.62 25.82
N PHE A 683 -8.76 17.88 24.52
CA PHE A 683 -7.98 18.90 23.78
C PHE A 683 -8.10 20.32 24.37
N TRP A 684 -9.25 20.70 24.94
CA TRP A 684 -9.41 22.06 25.46
C TRP A 684 -8.61 22.30 26.74
N ARG A 685 -8.16 21.25 27.42
CA ARG A 685 -7.29 21.39 28.59
C ARG A 685 -5.91 21.93 28.25
N PHE A 686 -5.49 21.87 26.98
CA PHE A 686 -4.24 22.50 26.52
C PHE A 686 -4.27 24.03 26.66
N PHE A 687 -5.44 24.61 26.92
CA PHE A 687 -5.65 26.06 26.98
C PHE A 687 -6.16 26.52 28.36
N ASP A 688 -6.20 25.63 29.36
CA ASP A 688 -6.77 25.92 30.69
C ASP A 688 -5.87 26.87 31.50
N ASP A 689 -4.55 26.66 31.42
CA ASP A 689 -3.49 27.43 32.06
C ASP A 689 -3.24 28.78 31.39
N ASP A 690 -3.77 29.01 30.19
CA ASP A 690 -3.72 30.28 29.45
C ASP A 690 -2.30 30.83 29.31
N GLU A 691 -1.37 29.97 28.89
CA GLU A 691 0.03 30.34 28.83
C GLU A 691 0.28 31.46 27.82
N SER A 692 1.37 32.21 28.06
CA SER A 692 1.85 33.22 27.13
C SER A 692 2.29 32.56 25.82
N LEU A 693 1.94 33.16 24.68
CA LEU A 693 2.41 32.75 23.35
C LEU A 693 3.52 33.64 22.80
N ALA A 694 3.97 34.65 23.57
CA ALA A 694 5.02 35.56 23.13
C ALA A 694 6.41 34.92 23.26
N GLN A 695 7.10 34.78 22.12
CA GLN A 695 8.44 34.17 21.99
C GLN A 695 8.55 32.81 22.73
N GLN A 696 7.56 31.94 22.54
CA GLN A 696 7.54 30.57 23.06
C GLN A 696 7.62 29.54 21.92
N ASP A 697 7.85 28.28 22.26
CA ASP A 697 7.67 27.16 21.35
C ASP A 697 6.18 26.95 21.05
N LEU A 698 5.76 27.06 19.79
CA LEU A 698 4.36 27.15 19.39
C LEU A 698 3.92 26.00 18.49
N VAL A 699 2.77 25.42 18.82
CA VAL A 699 2.09 24.41 17.99
C VAL A 699 0.78 24.98 17.47
N ALA A 700 0.62 24.98 16.15
CA ALA A 700 -0.65 25.27 15.49
C ALA A 700 -1.42 23.96 15.23
N TRP A 701 -2.66 23.92 15.67
CA TRP A 701 -3.61 22.85 15.45
C TRP A 701 -4.64 23.32 14.41
N VAL A 702 -4.53 22.81 13.20
CA VAL A 702 -5.31 23.27 12.04
C VAL A 702 -6.31 22.21 11.62
N ASN A 703 -7.51 22.63 11.22
CA ASN A 703 -8.54 21.73 10.71
C ASN A 703 -8.76 21.92 9.21
N LEU A 704 -8.80 20.80 8.50
CA LEU A 704 -9.40 20.67 7.18
C LEU A 704 -10.78 20.03 7.37
N GLY A 705 -11.77 20.38 6.54
CA GLY A 705 -13.10 19.81 6.73
C GLY A 705 -14.07 20.07 5.59
N MET A 706 -15.14 19.29 5.54
CA MET A 706 -16.19 19.41 4.54
C MET A 706 -17.56 19.12 5.17
N HIS A 707 -18.55 19.98 4.93
CA HIS A 707 -19.95 19.58 5.08
C HIS A 707 -20.33 18.80 3.83
N HIS A 708 -20.46 17.48 3.95
CA HIS A 708 -20.73 16.64 2.81
C HIS A 708 -22.24 16.56 2.55
N TYR A 709 -22.69 17.37 1.60
CA TYR A 709 -24.03 17.25 1.04
C TYR A 709 -24.01 16.17 -0.04
N THR A 710 -24.21 14.93 0.39
CA THR A 710 -24.28 13.77 -0.50
C THR A 710 -25.42 13.92 -1.51
N ARG A 711 -25.18 13.50 -2.76
CA ARG A 711 -26.08 13.63 -3.91
C ARG A 711 -26.04 12.38 -4.79
N SER A 712 -26.88 12.33 -5.81
CA SER A 712 -26.95 11.20 -6.74
C SER A 712 -25.61 10.89 -7.42
N GLU A 713 -24.81 11.90 -7.64
CA GLU A 713 -23.49 11.83 -8.28
C GLU A 713 -22.43 11.20 -7.38
N ASP A 714 -22.72 10.99 -6.09
CA ASP A 714 -21.87 10.21 -5.18
C ASP A 714 -22.15 8.71 -5.24
N MET A 715 -22.99 8.27 -6.18
CA MET A 715 -23.25 6.86 -6.49
C MET A 715 -22.57 6.47 -7.82
N PRO A 716 -21.72 5.42 -7.85
CA PRO A 716 -21.39 4.54 -6.75
C PRO A 716 -20.48 5.14 -5.68
N ASN A 717 -19.69 6.17 -6.00
CA ASN A 717 -18.71 6.72 -5.06
C ASN A 717 -18.63 8.24 -5.07
N THR A 718 -18.26 8.79 -3.91
CA THR A 718 -18.01 10.21 -3.71
C THR A 718 -16.88 10.72 -4.61
N LEU A 719 -17.01 11.95 -5.13
CA LEU A 719 -16.04 12.55 -6.05
C LEU A 719 -14.99 13.40 -5.32
N MET A 720 -13.71 13.00 -5.42
CA MET A 720 -12.57 13.73 -4.82
C MET A 720 -12.42 15.17 -5.34
N SER A 721 -12.99 15.48 -6.50
CA SER A 721 -12.95 16.83 -7.10
C SER A 721 -13.74 17.87 -6.31
N GLU A 722 -14.73 17.43 -5.52
CA GLU A 722 -15.58 18.32 -4.72
C GLU A 722 -15.42 18.09 -3.22
N ALA A 723 -15.27 16.81 -2.82
CA ALA A 723 -14.90 16.47 -1.45
C ALA A 723 -13.40 16.70 -1.24
N HIS A 724 -13.02 17.98 -1.15
CA HIS A 724 -11.66 18.49 -1.05
C HIS A 724 -11.59 19.64 -0.05
N SER A 725 -10.64 19.58 0.88
CA SER A 725 -10.27 20.68 1.76
C SER A 725 -8.75 20.85 1.77
N SER A 726 -8.27 22.09 1.88
CA SER A 726 -6.83 22.37 1.84
C SER A 726 -6.44 23.62 2.61
N LEU A 727 -5.15 23.71 2.96
CA LEU A 727 -4.52 24.91 3.49
C LEU A 727 -3.05 24.96 3.07
N THR A 728 -2.43 26.14 3.20
CA THR A 728 -0.98 26.29 3.02
C THR A 728 -0.34 27.05 4.17
N PHE A 729 0.93 26.76 4.41
CA PHE A 729 1.84 27.52 5.26
C PHE A 729 2.84 28.23 4.35
N ALA A 730 2.68 29.55 4.21
CA ALA A 730 3.45 30.34 3.23
C ALA A 730 4.46 31.25 3.94
N PRO A 731 5.68 31.43 3.40
CA PRO A 731 6.65 32.37 3.96
C PRO A 731 6.08 33.80 4.02
N GLN A 732 6.25 34.48 5.16
CA GLN A 732 5.86 35.87 5.37
C GLN A 732 7.07 36.63 5.91
N ASN A 733 7.62 37.53 5.09
CA ASN A 733 8.87 38.25 5.40
C ASN A 733 10.04 37.32 5.78
N TRP A 734 9.98 36.04 5.41
CA TRP A 734 11.01 35.05 5.72
C TRP A 734 12.33 35.33 5.00
N GLY A 735 12.25 35.74 3.73
CA GLY A 735 13.39 36.21 2.95
C GLY A 735 13.46 37.73 2.86
N ASP A 736 14.58 38.21 2.31
CA ASP A 736 14.77 39.63 1.98
C ASP A 736 14.09 40.03 0.65
N ALA A 737 13.72 39.03 -0.14
CA ALA A 737 13.02 39.16 -1.42
C ALA A 737 12.22 37.86 -1.68
N GLU A 738 11.57 37.81 -2.84
CA GLU A 738 10.95 36.60 -3.38
C GLU A 738 11.97 35.44 -3.45
N LEU A 739 11.56 34.24 -3.02
CA LEU A 739 12.47 33.14 -2.66
C LEU A 739 12.88 32.22 -3.83
N THR A 740 12.37 32.45 -5.04
CA THR A 740 12.63 31.66 -6.25
C THR A 740 13.54 32.34 -7.28
N THR A 741 14.07 33.53 -6.97
CA THR A 741 15.04 34.23 -7.83
C THR A 741 16.30 33.42 -8.16
N ASP A 742 16.61 32.38 -7.36
CA ASP A 742 17.72 31.44 -7.57
C ASP A 742 17.38 30.27 -8.50
N LEU A 743 16.11 30.09 -8.91
CA LEU A 743 15.72 29.00 -9.78
C LEU A 743 16.18 29.23 -11.23
N ALA A 744 16.93 28.27 -11.77
CA ALA A 744 17.31 28.25 -13.18
C ALA A 744 16.13 27.93 -14.13
N ASN A 745 15.01 27.41 -13.61
CA ASN A 745 13.79 27.14 -14.39
C ASN A 745 12.95 28.41 -14.59
N ALA A 746 13.59 29.45 -15.14
CA ALA A 746 13.00 30.73 -15.47
C ALA A 746 13.37 31.14 -16.90
N ILE A 747 12.52 31.93 -17.54
CA ILE A 747 12.71 32.40 -18.90
C ILE A 747 12.55 33.91 -18.98
N ILE A 748 13.44 34.57 -19.72
CA ILE A 748 13.37 36.01 -20.00
C ILE A 748 13.46 36.23 -21.51
N TYR A 749 12.53 37.02 -22.03
CA TYR A 749 12.48 37.48 -23.40
C TYR A 749 12.78 38.97 -23.42
N ASN A 750 13.96 39.36 -23.91
CA ASN A 750 14.35 40.76 -24.03
C ASN A 750 14.02 41.32 -25.42
N ALA A 751 13.45 42.53 -25.48
CA ALA A 751 13.25 43.26 -26.71
C ALA A 751 14.61 43.81 -27.19
N LYS A 752 15.33 43.05 -28.03
CA LYS A 752 16.52 43.59 -28.71
C LYS A 752 16.10 44.56 -29.81
N THR A 753 16.56 45.80 -29.74
CA THR A 753 16.39 46.78 -30.83
C THR A 753 17.06 46.25 -32.11
N GLY A 754 16.27 46.02 -33.17
CA GLY A 754 16.78 45.69 -34.51
C GLY A 754 16.94 44.21 -34.85
N VAL A 755 16.34 43.28 -34.09
CA VAL A 755 16.31 41.85 -34.42
C VAL A 755 14.86 41.39 -34.63
N ASP A 756 14.52 40.84 -35.80
CA ASP A 756 13.18 40.29 -36.12
C ASP A 756 12.82 39.03 -35.29
N ARG A 757 13.64 38.66 -34.31
CA ARG A 757 13.50 37.43 -33.53
C ARG A 757 13.86 37.66 -32.05
N VAL A 758 12.91 37.37 -31.18
CA VAL A 758 13.11 37.33 -29.72
C VAL A 758 13.89 36.07 -29.37
N VAL A 759 15.01 36.21 -28.65
CA VAL A 759 15.83 35.08 -28.18
C VAL A 759 15.52 34.87 -26.68
N PRO A 760 15.00 33.69 -26.27
CA PRO A 760 14.79 33.40 -24.86
C PRO A 760 16.12 33.15 -24.15
N GLU A 761 16.29 33.76 -22.98
CA GLU A 761 17.33 33.43 -22.00
C GLU A 761 16.73 32.43 -21.01
N THR A 762 17.30 31.22 -20.93
CA THR A 762 16.74 30.09 -20.15
C THR A 762 17.61 29.66 -18.96
N ASN A 763 18.53 30.53 -18.51
CA ASN A 763 19.44 30.25 -17.38
C ASN A 763 20.17 28.89 -17.44
N GLY A 764 20.42 28.37 -18.64
CA GLY A 764 21.08 27.08 -18.85
C GLY A 764 20.18 25.84 -18.76
N VAL A 765 18.88 26.00 -18.50
CA VAL A 765 17.88 24.90 -18.49
C VAL A 765 16.98 25.05 -19.71
N SER A 766 17.27 24.28 -20.77
CA SER A 766 16.48 24.27 -22.01
C SER A 766 15.48 23.11 -22.05
N VAL A 767 14.48 23.19 -22.91
CA VAL A 767 13.60 22.03 -23.18
C VAL A 767 14.45 20.91 -23.79
N PRO A 768 14.39 19.68 -23.25
CA PRO A 768 15.14 18.54 -23.80
C PRO A 768 14.75 18.23 -25.25
N ASP A 769 15.73 17.92 -26.08
CA ASP A 769 15.53 17.45 -27.46
C ASP A 769 15.44 15.91 -27.48
N CYS A 770 14.46 15.36 -26.76
CA CYS A 770 14.20 13.92 -26.67
C CYS A 770 12.70 13.60 -26.62
N PHE A 771 12.32 12.39 -26.99
CA PHE A 771 10.94 11.91 -26.86
C PHE A 771 10.72 11.42 -25.42
N PRO A 772 9.77 12.01 -24.66
CA PRO A 772 9.55 11.66 -23.26
C PRO A 772 8.95 10.26 -23.08
N LEU A 773 8.42 9.66 -24.15
CA LEU A 773 7.80 8.35 -24.16
C LEU A 773 8.20 7.62 -25.45
N SER A 774 8.65 6.38 -25.31
CA SER A 774 8.85 5.37 -26.35
C SER A 774 7.65 4.43 -26.44
N ALA A 775 7.60 3.57 -27.48
CA ALA A 775 6.60 2.49 -27.55
C ALA A 775 6.76 1.45 -26.41
N GLN A 776 7.89 1.44 -25.71
CA GLN A 776 8.11 0.65 -24.50
C GLN A 776 7.61 1.38 -23.25
N ASP A 777 7.51 2.72 -23.28
CA ASP A 777 7.03 3.57 -22.18
C ASP A 777 5.50 3.60 -22.04
N GLU A 778 4.75 2.91 -22.90
CA GLU A 778 3.29 2.75 -22.74
C GLU A 778 2.91 1.99 -21.46
N LEU A 779 3.88 1.36 -20.77
CA LEU A 779 3.68 0.59 -19.54
C LEU A 779 4.77 0.77 -18.45
N LEU A 780 5.86 1.51 -18.72
CA LEU A 780 7.04 1.61 -17.83
C LEU A 780 6.85 2.50 -16.58
N GLY A 781 5.66 3.08 -16.43
CA GLY A 781 5.21 3.67 -15.18
C GLY A 781 4.88 2.67 -14.06
N VAL A 782 5.11 1.40 -14.30
CA VAL A 782 4.85 0.35 -13.31
C VAL A 782 6.09 -0.55 -13.28
N PHE A 783 6.83 -0.47 -12.17
CA PHE A 783 7.82 -1.45 -11.67
C PHE A 783 9.32 -1.29 -11.99
N GLU A 784 9.84 -0.11 -12.36
CA GLU A 784 11.33 0.05 -12.43
C GLU A 784 12.03 0.16 -11.06
N ASN A 785 11.31 0.24 -9.93
CA ASN A 785 11.98 0.43 -8.63
C ASN A 785 11.26 -0.13 -7.41
N THR A 786 10.43 -1.14 -7.59
CA THR A 786 9.69 -1.72 -6.48
C THR A 786 9.96 -3.21 -6.44
N ASP A 787 10.72 -3.62 -5.42
CA ASP A 787 10.68 -4.92 -4.76
C ASP A 787 9.23 -5.30 -4.39
N ILE A 788 8.36 -5.52 -5.38
CA ILE A 788 7.01 -6.04 -5.15
C ILE A 788 7.05 -7.54 -5.28
N GLN A 789 7.57 -8.10 -4.21
CA GLN A 789 6.90 -9.20 -3.54
C GLN A 789 5.52 -8.69 -3.07
N PRO A 790 4.37 -9.23 -3.51
CA PRO A 790 3.29 -9.51 -2.60
C PRO A 790 3.91 -10.44 -1.54
N ARG A 791 3.89 -10.03 -0.26
CA ARG A 791 4.36 -10.88 0.83
C ARG A 791 3.68 -12.25 0.76
N TYR A 792 4.38 -13.18 0.16
CA TYR A 792 4.86 -14.31 0.91
C TYR A 792 6.33 -14.02 1.16
N SER A 793 6.61 -13.57 2.38
CA SER A 793 7.98 -13.52 2.88
C SER A 793 8.62 -14.89 2.68
N ILE A 794 9.75 -14.99 1.96
CA ILE A 794 10.89 -15.88 2.27
C ILE A 794 12.11 -15.55 1.37
N ILE A 795 13.13 -15.00 2.03
CA ILE A 795 14.58 -15.20 1.82
C ILE A 795 15.21 -14.70 0.50
N ARG A 796 15.78 -13.48 0.55
CA ARG A 796 17.14 -13.22 0.06
C ARG A 796 17.90 -12.33 1.05
N ARG A 797 19.02 -12.86 1.55
CA ARG A 797 19.90 -12.26 2.56
C ARG A 797 20.62 -11.01 2.00
N ARG A 798 20.75 -9.96 2.81
CA ARG A 798 22.03 -9.25 2.96
C ARG A 798 22.33 -8.99 4.44
N ASN A 799 23.29 -9.78 4.92
CA ASN A 799 24.20 -9.62 6.06
C ASN A 799 23.66 -9.70 7.50
N GLY A 800 24.06 -10.78 8.20
CA GLY A 800 24.50 -10.66 9.59
C GLY A 800 24.02 -11.69 10.62
N ARG A 801 23.00 -12.50 10.34
CA ARG A 801 22.56 -13.61 11.21
C ARG A 801 22.12 -14.80 10.36
N ARG A 802 22.50 -16.02 10.77
CA ARG A 802 22.21 -17.29 10.06
C ARG A 802 20.72 -17.36 9.68
N SER A 803 20.42 -17.37 8.38
CA SER A 803 19.05 -17.68 7.92
C SER A 803 18.69 -19.10 8.37
N LYS A 804 17.42 -19.32 8.73
CA LYS A 804 16.86 -20.67 8.67
C LYS A 804 17.17 -21.24 7.28
N GLU A 805 17.82 -22.40 7.24
CA GLU A 805 18.17 -23.09 5.99
C GLU A 805 16.87 -23.56 5.33
N LEU A 806 16.60 -23.12 4.09
CA LEU A 806 15.40 -23.50 3.34
C LEU A 806 15.43 -24.95 2.84
N LEU A 807 16.63 -25.50 2.68
CA LEU A 807 16.89 -26.92 2.51
C LEU A 807 17.61 -27.37 3.78
N PRO A 808 17.12 -28.39 4.50
CA PRO A 808 17.79 -28.87 5.70
C PRO A 808 19.20 -29.38 5.32
N CYS A 809 20.23 -28.62 5.71
CA CYS A 809 21.61 -29.09 5.83
C CYS A 809 22.45 -29.31 4.53
N PRO A 810 22.43 -28.43 3.52
CA PRO A 810 23.60 -28.30 2.63
C PRO A 810 24.17 -26.86 2.55
N GLN A 811 25.50 -26.74 2.40
CA GLN A 811 26.17 -25.45 2.25
C GLN A 811 25.77 -24.79 0.92
N ALA A 812 25.36 -23.52 0.97
CA ALA A 812 25.07 -22.77 -0.25
C ALA A 812 26.37 -22.19 -0.83
N GLU A 813 26.62 -22.46 -2.10
CA GLU A 813 27.81 -22.06 -2.83
C GLU A 813 27.45 -21.28 -4.10
N HIS A 814 28.18 -20.20 -4.35
CA HIS A 814 28.08 -19.40 -5.57
C HIS A 814 29.25 -19.75 -6.49
N ASN A 815 28.94 -20.20 -7.69
CA ASN A 815 29.91 -20.68 -8.66
C ASN A 815 29.71 -19.97 -10.00
N PRO A 816 30.47 -18.88 -10.26
CA PRO A 816 30.53 -18.27 -11.58
C PRO A 816 31.03 -19.28 -12.61
N THR A 817 30.35 -19.33 -13.75
CA THR A 817 30.65 -20.26 -14.85
C THR A 817 31.00 -19.51 -16.13
N ALA A 818 31.68 -20.19 -17.06
CA ALA A 818 31.99 -19.64 -18.39
C ALA A 818 30.73 -19.33 -19.22
N SER A 819 29.56 -19.83 -18.81
CA SER A 819 28.28 -19.54 -19.44
C SER A 819 27.75 -18.13 -19.16
N GLY A 820 28.39 -17.37 -18.27
CA GLY A 820 27.89 -16.07 -17.78
C GLY A 820 26.97 -16.19 -16.56
N SER A 821 26.47 -17.40 -16.25
CA SER A 821 25.69 -17.66 -15.04
C SER A 821 26.61 -17.83 -13.82
N ASP A 822 26.31 -17.09 -12.75
CA ASP A 822 26.58 -17.47 -11.36
C ASP A 822 25.55 -18.50 -10.90
N VAL A 823 25.98 -19.75 -10.81
CA VAL A 823 25.16 -20.89 -10.39
C VAL A 823 25.22 -21.02 -8.89
N VAL A 824 24.05 -20.93 -8.25
CA VAL A 824 23.93 -21.22 -6.83
C VAL A 824 23.54 -22.68 -6.64
N ALA A 825 24.31 -23.39 -5.82
CA ALA A 825 24.06 -24.79 -5.52
C ALA A 825 24.14 -25.07 -4.01
N TYR A 826 23.35 -26.04 -3.57
CA TYR A 826 23.39 -26.55 -2.21
C TYR A 826 24.11 -27.90 -2.20
N THR A 827 25.17 -28.02 -1.41
CA THR A 827 26.06 -29.18 -1.39
C THR A 827 26.15 -29.87 -0.04
N SER A 828 26.22 -31.20 -0.06
CA SER A 828 26.56 -32.03 1.10
C SER A 828 27.51 -33.12 0.65
N ASP A 829 28.74 -33.13 1.16
CA ASP A 829 29.75 -34.13 0.78
C ASP A 829 29.79 -35.30 1.77
N ALA A 830 29.48 -36.52 1.31
CA ALA A 830 29.55 -37.76 2.09
C ALA A 830 30.95 -38.44 2.03
N GLY A 831 31.93 -37.78 1.42
CA GLY A 831 33.31 -38.22 1.28
C GLY A 831 33.64 -38.83 -0.10
N PRO A 832 34.94 -38.88 -0.46
CA PRO A 832 35.41 -39.20 -1.82
C PRO A 832 35.07 -40.62 -2.31
N GLY A 833 34.74 -41.55 -1.40
CA GLY A 833 34.30 -42.90 -1.74
C GLY A 833 32.81 -43.03 -2.08
N ARG A 834 32.03 -41.96 -1.98
CA ARG A 834 30.61 -41.91 -2.34
C ARG A 834 30.42 -41.10 -3.62
N PRO A 835 29.54 -41.54 -4.55
CA PRO A 835 29.23 -40.76 -5.73
C PRO A 835 28.49 -39.46 -5.36
N ILE A 836 28.51 -38.51 -6.29
CA ILE A 836 27.72 -37.28 -6.23
C ILE A 836 26.40 -37.53 -6.97
N LEU A 837 25.27 -37.37 -6.30
CA LEU A 837 23.95 -37.32 -6.90
C LEU A 837 23.57 -35.87 -7.14
N THR A 838 23.27 -35.54 -8.39
CA THR A 838 22.67 -34.25 -8.73
C THR A 838 21.15 -34.31 -8.61
N LEU A 839 20.54 -33.26 -8.07
CA LEU A 839 19.09 -33.12 -7.97
C LEU A 839 18.69 -31.81 -8.65
N ILE A 840 18.50 -31.86 -9.97
CA ILE A 840 18.21 -30.68 -10.79
C ILE A 840 16.70 -30.48 -10.90
N HIS A 841 16.19 -29.36 -10.40
CA HIS A 841 14.75 -29.07 -10.41
C HIS A 841 14.23 -28.69 -11.81
N GLY A 842 12.91 -28.60 -11.95
CA GLY A 842 12.21 -28.21 -13.18
C GLY A 842 11.23 -27.04 -12.99
N TYR A 843 10.31 -26.88 -13.94
CA TYR A 843 9.38 -25.75 -14.01
C TYR A 843 8.06 -26.02 -13.25
N PRO A 844 7.43 -25.00 -12.62
CA PRO A 844 7.88 -23.62 -12.39
C PRO A 844 8.52 -23.50 -11.00
N GLN A 845 9.46 -24.38 -10.68
CA GLN A 845 9.99 -24.55 -9.33
C GLN A 845 11.45 -24.11 -9.23
N SER A 846 11.98 -24.25 -8.04
CA SER A 846 13.38 -24.00 -7.66
C SER A 846 13.94 -25.26 -6.98
N SER A 847 15.20 -25.23 -6.57
CA SER A 847 15.85 -26.31 -5.79
C SER A 847 15.03 -26.79 -4.57
N LEU A 848 14.13 -25.94 -4.04
CA LEU A 848 13.26 -26.24 -2.91
C LEU A 848 12.30 -27.42 -3.15
N ILE A 849 12.07 -27.82 -4.40
CA ILE A 849 11.28 -29.02 -4.75
C ILE A 849 11.84 -30.28 -4.05
N TRP A 850 13.13 -30.31 -3.76
CA TRP A 850 13.80 -31.48 -3.17
C TRP A 850 13.73 -31.53 -1.64
N ARG A 851 13.12 -30.55 -0.96
CA ARG A 851 13.19 -30.41 0.50
C ARG A 851 12.71 -31.63 1.29
N HIS A 852 11.78 -32.40 0.73
CA HIS A 852 11.25 -33.62 1.35
C HIS A 852 12.11 -34.87 1.07
N ILE A 853 12.96 -34.82 0.04
CA ILE A 853 13.84 -35.93 -0.37
C ILE A 853 15.23 -35.79 0.26
N VAL A 854 15.74 -34.56 0.41
CA VAL A 854 17.08 -34.31 0.97
C VAL A 854 17.31 -35.00 2.33
N PRO A 855 16.39 -34.92 3.31
CA PRO A 855 16.56 -35.61 4.59
C PRO A 855 16.75 -37.13 4.48
N GLU A 856 16.18 -37.76 3.45
CA GLU A 856 16.25 -39.21 3.24
C GLU A 856 17.55 -39.66 2.56
N LEU A 857 18.29 -38.73 1.96
CA LEU A 857 19.51 -38.99 1.19
C LEU A 857 20.78 -38.46 1.87
N ILE A 858 20.66 -37.47 2.75
CA ILE A 858 21.81 -36.85 3.40
C ILE A 858 22.64 -37.87 4.18
N GLY A 859 23.96 -37.82 4.00
CA GLY A 859 24.91 -38.76 4.61
C GLY A 859 25.00 -40.14 3.92
N LYS A 860 24.06 -40.51 3.04
CA LYS A 860 24.13 -41.75 2.25
C LYS A 860 24.88 -41.56 0.92
N VAL A 861 24.74 -40.39 0.32
CA VAL A 861 25.36 -39.99 -0.95
C VAL A 861 25.82 -38.54 -0.85
N SER A 862 26.76 -38.14 -1.70
CA SER A 862 27.09 -36.72 -1.81
C SER A 862 26.03 -36.03 -2.66
N LEU A 863 25.51 -34.89 -2.23
CA LEU A 863 24.40 -34.20 -2.88
C LEU A 863 24.88 -32.91 -3.53
N PHE A 864 24.51 -32.72 -4.80
CA PHE A 864 24.64 -31.45 -5.52
C PHE A 864 23.25 -31.01 -5.98
N ILE A 865 22.71 -29.96 -5.38
CA ILE A 865 21.35 -29.49 -5.62
C ILE A 865 21.43 -28.08 -6.20
N PRO A 866 21.59 -27.92 -7.52
CA PRO A 866 21.70 -26.61 -8.13
C PRO A 866 20.34 -25.95 -8.30
N GLU A 867 20.31 -24.63 -8.21
CA GLU A 867 19.30 -23.81 -8.88
C GLU A 867 19.65 -23.76 -10.36
N LEU A 868 18.71 -24.20 -11.21
CA LEU A 868 18.89 -24.30 -12.65
C LEU A 868 19.25 -22.91 -13.21
N PRO A 869 20.29 -22.76 -14.05
CA PRO A 869 20.68 -21.46 -14.61
C PRO A 869 19.49 -20.71 -15.23
N GLY A 870 19.26 -19.47 -14.78
CA GLY A 870 18.10 -18.65 -15.17
C GLY A 870 16.80 -18.92 -14.40
N TYR A 871 16.80 -19.85 -13.45
CA TYR A 871 15.72 -20.07 -12.50
C TYR A 871 16.15 -19.73 -11.07
N GLY A 872 15.17 -19.52 -10.20
CA GLY A 872 15.41 -19.42 -8.77
C GLY A 872 16.35 -18.27 -8.40
N ILE A 873 17.50 -18.63 -7.80
CA ILE A 873 18.55 -17.67 -7.41
C ILE A 873 19.80 -17.68 -8.28
N SER A 874 19.90 -18.58 -9.26
CA SER A 874 20.96 -18.57 -10.26
C SER A 874 20.69 -17.52 -11.33
N THR A 875 21.74 -16.85 -11.80
CA THR A 875 21.62 -15.90 -12.93
C THR A 875 21.49 -16.64 -14.27
N PRO A 876 20.91 -16.05 -15.32
CA PRO A 876 20.76 -16.67 -16.62
C PRO A 876 22.10 -16.98 -17.29
N PRO A 877 22.19 -18.11 -18.02
CA PRO A 877 23.31 -18.37 -18.91
C PRO A 877 23.16 -17.58 -20.22
N ASN A 878 24.26 -17.43 -20.97
CA ASN A 878 24.25 -16.87 -22.32
C ASN A 878 23.50 -17.75 -23.34
N SER A 879 23.24 -19.02 -23.00
CA SER A 879 22.56 -20.01 -23.85
C SER A 879 21.72 -20.96 -23.00
N HIS A 880 20.50 -21.26 -23.45
CA HIS A 880 19.51 -22.06 -22.72
C HIS A 880 19.35 -23.49 -23.27
N THR A 881 20.22 -23.94 -24.19
CA THR A 881 20.23 -25.34 -24.63
C THR A 881 20.52 -26.26 -23.44
N LYS A 882 19.95 -27.48 -23.42
CA LYS A 882 20.18 -28.41 -22.30
C LYS A 882 21.66 -28.80 -22.15
N LEU A 883 22.42 -28.76 -23.24
CA LEU A 883 23.85 -29.08 -23.21
C LEU A 883 24.66 -27.95 -22.57
N ASP A 884 24.40 -26.69 -22.92
CA ASP A 884 25.13 -25.55 -22.36
C ASP A 884 24.81 -25.35 -20.88
N VAL A 885 23.53 -25.46 -20.52
CA VAL A 885 23.08 -25.47 -19.12
C VAL A 885 23.73 -26.63 -18.35
N GLY A 886 23.79 -27.83 -18.96
CA GLY A 886 24.47 -28.98 -18.36
C GLY A 886 25.98 -28.75 -18.15
N ARG A 887 26.66 -28.08 -19.08
CA ARG A 887 28.08 -27.73 -18.93
C ARG A 887 28.30 -26.74 -17.78
N ALA A 888 27.45 -25.72 -17.65
CA ALA A 888 27.51 -24.77 -16.54
C ALA A 888 27.31 -25.47 -15.19
N LEU A 889 26.35 -26.40 -15.10
CA LEU A 889 26.14 -27.20 -13.89
C LEU A 889 27.34 -28.11 -13.57
N LEU A 890 27.97 -28.72 -14.57
CA LEU A 890 29.18 -29.53 -14.35
C LEU A 890 30.40 -28.70 -13.94
N GLU A 891 30.51 -27.46 -14.42
CA GLU A 891 31.54 -26.51 -14.00
C GLU A 891 31.34 -26.11 -12.53
N SER A 892 30.11 -25.74 -12.16
CA SER A 892 29.74 -25.44 -10.78
C SER A 892 29.94 -26.64 -9.84
N LEU A 893 29.60 -27.85 -10.28
CA LEU A 893 29.81 -29.07 -9.50
C LEU A 893 31.31 -29.34 -9.26
N ARG A 894 32.16 -29.18 -10.29
CA ARG A 894 33.61 -29.35 -10.12
C ARG A 894 34.18 -28.34 -9.14
N ALA A 895 33.73 -27.09 -9.21
CA ALA A 895 34.14 -26.05 -8.28
C ALA A 895 33.72 -26.41 -6.84
N ALA A 896 32.47 -26.82 -6.65
CA ALA A 896 31.91 -27.08 -5.33
C ALA A 896 32.52 -28.29 -4.62
N PHE A 897 32.88 -29.33 -5.38
CA PHE A 897 33.52 -30.54 -4.84
C PHE A 897 35.04 -30.57 -5.02
N ALA A 898 35.64 -29.45 -5.43
CA ALA A 898 37.08 -29.31 -5.69
C ALA A 898 37.64 -30.43 -6.60
N ILE A 899 36.91 -30.78 -7.67
CA ILE A 899 37.27 -31.88 -8.57
C ILE A 899 38.20 -31.36 -9.66
N ASP A 900 39.43 -31.85 -9.66
CA ASP A 900 40.43 -31.61 -10.69
C ASP A 900 40.90 -32.91 -11.35
N LYS A 901 41.88 -32.82 -12.26
CA LYS A 901 42.44 -33.99 -12.98
C LYS A 901 43.18 -34.99 -12.08
N SER A 902 43.46 -34.65 -10.83
CA SER A 902 44.13 -35.52 -9.85
C SER A 902 43.14 -36.29 -8.96
N SER A 903 41.87 -35.91 -8.96
CA SER A 903 40.78 -36.56 -8.24
C SER A 903 39.81 -37.26 -9.20
N SER A 904 39.33 -38.46 -8.86
CA SER A 904 38.28 -39.16 -9.63
C SER A 904 37.04 -39.33 -8.77
N ARG A 905 35.89 -38.88 -9.27
CA ARG A 905 34.62 -38.96 -8.55
C ARG A 905 33.49 -39.46 -9.44
N GLY A 906 32.72 -40.41 -8.93
CA GLY A 906 31.50 -40.89 -9.58
C GLY A 906 30.36 -39.87 -9.51
N LEU A 907 29.58 -39.74 -10.58
CA LEU A 907 28.46 -38.83 -10.72
C LEU A 907 27.20 -39.58 -11.15
N ILE A 908 26.09 -39.31 -10.48
CA ILE A 908 24.75 -39.73 -10.87
C ILE A 908 23.97 -38.46 -11.24
N VAL A 909 23.52 -38.36 -12.50
CA VAL A 909 22.77 -37.19 -12.97
C VAL A 909 21.28 -37.39 -12.74
N GLY A 910 20.68 -36.59 -11.86
CA GLY A 910 19.29 -36.70 -11.47
C GLY A 910 18.56 -35.39 -11.70
N GLY A 911 17.31 -35.47 -12.17
CA GLY A 911 16.49 -34.28 -12.27
C GLY A 911 15.01 -34.55 -12.49
N HIS A 912 14.24 -33.49 -12.33
CA HIS A 912 12.80 -33.44 -12.58
C HIS A 912 12.48 -32.44 -13.69
N ASP A 913 11.51 -32.78 -14.55
CA ASP A 913 11.02 -31.94 -15.64
C ASP A 913 12.14 -31.30 -16.49
N ARG A 914 12.34 -29.97 -16.49
CA ARG A 914 13.43 -29.32 -17.23
C ARG A 914 14.80 -29.84 -16.80
N GLY A 915 15.02 -30.04 -15.50
CA GLY A 915 16.23 -30.62 -14.95
C GLY A 915 16.45 -32.08 -15.38
N ALA A 916 15.38 -32.88 -15.49
CA ALA A 916 15.47 -34.23 -16.06
C ALA A 916 15.92 -34.22 -17.52
N ARG A 917 15.55 -33.19 -18.28
CA ARG A 917 15.99 -33.02 -19.69
C ARG A 917 17.47 -32.65 -19.78
N VAL A 918 17.98 -31.86 -18.83
CA VAL A 918 19.43 -31.63 -18.68
C VAL A 918 20.14 -32.93 -18.33
N ALA A 919 19.65 -33.68 -17.35
CA ALA A 919 20.21 -34.98 -16.97
C ALA A 919 20.26 -35.97 -18.14
N HIS A 920 19.17 -36.06 -18.93
CA HIS A 920 19.14 -36.85 -20.16
C HIS A 920 20.20 -36.38 -21.17
N ARG A 921 20.32 -35.06 -21.41
CA ARG A 921 21.30 -34.53 -22.36
C ARG A 921 22.74 -34.83 -21.94
N LEU A 922 23.04 -34.71 -20.64
CA LEU A 922 24.34 -35.06 -20.07
C LEU A 922 24.64 -36.57 -20.24
N ALA A 923 23.66 -37.43 -19.94
CA ALA A 923 23.81 -38.87 -20.06
C ALA A 923 23.99 -39.35 -21.50
N ALA A 924 23.28 -38.73 -22.46
CA ALA A 924 23.43 -39.04 -23.89
C ALA A 924 24.73 -38.48 -24.51
N SER A 925 25.42 -37.55 -23.82
CA SER A 925 26.65 -36.90 -24.28
C SER A 925 27.89 -37.41 -23.52
N GLN A 926 27.83 -38.63 -22.98
CA GLN A 926 28.84 -39.17 -22.06
C GLN A 926 30.26 -39.05 -22.60
N ASP A 927 30.50 -39.53 -23.83
CA ASP A 927 31.83 -39.55 -24.46
C ASP A 927 32.47 -38.17 -24.59
N ALA A 928 31.65 -37.12 -24.74
CA ALA A 928 32.11 -35.75 -24.95
C ALA A 928 32.31 -34.96 -23.64
N LEU A 929 31.58 -35.31 -22.56
CA LEU A 929 31.56 -34.54 -21.32
C LEU A 929 32.30 -35.21 -20.15
N PHE A 930 32.48 -36.53 -20.21
CA PHE A 930 33.14 -37.34 -19.18
C PHE A 930 34.27 -38.19 -19.79
N PRO A 931 35.32 -37.55 -20.33
CA PRO A 931 36.46 -38.30 -20.86
C PRO A 931 37.17 -39.05 -19.71
N ALA A 932 37.84 -40.16 -20.04
CA ALA A 932 38.47 -41.05 -19.06
C ALA A 932 39.53 -40.36 -18.16
N ASP A 933 40.06 -39.20 -18.58
CA ASP A 933 41.05 -38.38 -17.87
C ASP A 933 40.46 -37.10 -17.21
N GLY A 934 39.13 -36.96 -17.17
CA GLY A 934 38.41 -35.73 -16.81
C GLY A 934 37.99 -35.57 -15.33
N GLY A 935 38.40 -36.47 -14.45
CA GLY A 935 38.14 -36.44 -12.99
C GLY A 935 36.69 -36.71 -12.54
N LEU A 936 35.73 -36.74 -13.46
CA LEU A 936 34.33 -37.14 -13.23
C LEU A 936 33.95 -38.32 -14.12
N SER A 937 33.36 -39.36 -13.54
CA SER A 937 32.80 -40.50 -14.27
C SER A 937 31.28 -40.59 -14.07
N LEU A 938 30.52 -40.64 -15.15
CA LEU A 938 29.08 -40.83 -15.08
C LEU A 938 28.77 -42.30 -14.72
N LEU A 939 28.06 -42.50 -13.61
CA LEU A 939 27.69 -43.82 -13.09
C LEU A 939 26.23 -44.19 -13.35
N GLY A 940 25.32 -43.22 -13.37
CA GLY A 940 23.90 -43.47 -13.56
C GLY A 940 23.08 -42.21 -13.86
N ALA A 941 21.83 -42.41 -14.25
CA ALA A 941 20.88 -41.33 -14.50
C ALA A 941 19.52 -41.57 -13.81
N VAL A 942 18.92 -40.51 -13.27
CA VAL A 942 17.58 -40.52 -12.65
C VAL A 942 16.72 -39.47 -13.34
N LEU A 943 15.66 -39.90 -14.04
CA LEU A 943 14.79 -39.02 -14.84
C LEU A 943 13.37 -39.06 -14.28
N LEU A 944 12.89 -37.92 -13.78
CA LEU A 944 11.57 -37.81 -13.16
C LEU A 944 10.58 -37.03 -14.03
N ASP A 945 9.48 -37.71 -14.34
CA ASP A 945 8.26 -37.28 -15.05
C ASP A 945 8.49 -36.58 -16.41
N ILE A 946 9.31 -37.19 -17.26
CA ILE A 946 9.52 -36.74 -18.64
C ILE A 946 9.53 -37.89 -19.65
N VAL A 947 9.21 -37.57 -20.90
CA VAL A 947 9.67 -38.29 -22.09
C VAL A 947 10.72 -37.46 -22.82
N PRO A 948 11.53 -38.04 -23.73
CA PRO A 948 12.51 -37.29 -24.51
C PRO A 948 11.90 -36.05 -25.18
N THR A 949 12.66 -34.95 -25.23
CA THR A 949 12.19 -33.63 -25.73
C THR A 949 11.60 -33.72 -27.12
N LYS A 950 12.22 -34.50 -28.01
CA LYS A 950 11.67 -34.79 -29.34
C LYS A 950 10.28 -35.41 -29.26
N VAL A 951 10.11 -36.45 -28.46
CA VAL A 951 8.83 -37.18 -28.31
C VAL A 951 7.75 -36.26 -27.73
N GLN A 952 8.11 -35.41 -26.76
CA GLN A 952 7.17 -34.44 -26.18
C GLN A 952 6.67 -33.41 -27.21
N TRP A 953 7.55 -32.87 -28.06
CA TRP A 953 7.15 -31.92 -29.10
C TRP A 953 6.35 -32.57 -30.23
N GLU A 954 6.68 -33.81 -30.61
CA GLU A 954 5.91 -34.59 -31.59
C GLU A 954 4.47 -34.83 -31.10
N ALA A 955 4.28 -35.03 -29.79
CA ALA A 955 2.96 -35.25 -29.21
C ALA A 955 2.02 -34.03 -29.32
N PHE A 956 2.52 -32.81 -29.54
CA PHE A 956 1.68 -31.61 -29.72
C PHE A 956 0.98 -31.53 -31.08
N ALA A 957 1.24 -32.49 -31.99
CA ALA A 957 0.41 -32.69 -33.16
C ALA A 957 -1.04 -33.09 -32.79
N ASP A 958 -1.25 -33.63 -31.58
CA ASP A 958 -2.58 -33.90 -31.04
C ASP A 958 -3.15 -32.64 -30.34
N PRO A 959 -4.34 -32.14 -30.74
CA PRO A 959 -4.96 -30.95 -30.15
C PRO A 959 -5.24 -31.07 -28.64
N ALA A 960 -5.60 -32.25 -28.15
CA ALA A 960 -5.86 -32.47 -26.72
C ALA A 960 -4.58 -32.37 -25.90
N VAL A 961 -3.46 -32.89 -26.43
CA VAL A 961 -2.15 -32.76 -25.80
C VAL A 961 -1.67 -31.31 -25.83
N SER A 962 -1.80 -30.63 -26.97
CA SER A 962 -1.44 -29.22 -27.13
C SER A 962 -2.22 -28.31 -26.17
N ARG A 963 -3.54 -28.54 -26.02
CA ARG A 963 -4.37 -27.82 -25.03
C ARG A 963 -3.94 -28.13 -23.58
N GLY A 964 -3.70 -29.39 -23.25
CA GLY A 964 -3.35 -29.82 -21.89
C GLY A 964 -1.98 -29.30 -21.42
N TYR A 965 -1.08 -29.05 -22.36
CA TYR A 965 0.28 -28.57 -22.13
C TYR A 965 0.51 -27.19 -22.78
N PHE A 966 -0.54 -26.37 -22.85
CA PHE A 966 -0.53 -25.05 -23.49
C PHE A 966 0.64 -24.14 -23.10
N HIS A 967 1.17 -24.30 -21.88
CA HIS A 967 2.33 -23.57 -21.40
C HIS A 967 3.59 -23.86 -22.23
N TRP A 968 3.76 -25.05 -22.82
CA TRP A 968 4.90 -25.35 -23.69
C TRP A 968 4.95 -24.46 -24.94
N PRO A 969 3.93 -24.47 -25.84
CA PRO A 969 3.94 -23.63 -27.03
C PRO A 969 3.82 -22.15 -26.66
N LEU A 970 3.13 -21.77 -25.57
CA LEU A 970 3.10 -20.38 -25.13
C LEU A 970 4.50 -19.89 -24.74
N LEU A 971 5.16 -20.57 -23.80
CA LEU A 971 6.45 -20.14 -23.25
C LEU A 971 7.57 -20.13 -24.29
N ALA A 972 7.53 -21.03 -25.29
CA ALA A 972 8.48 -21.03 -26.39
C ALA A 972 8.42 -19.75 -27.26
N ASN A 973 7.32 -18.99 -27.22
CA ASN A 973 7.19 -17.71 -27.94
C ASN A 973 7.69 -16.54 -27.09
N VAL A 974 9.00 -16.47 -26.80
CA VAL A 974 9.60 -15.52 -25.83
C VAL A 974 9.08 -14.08 -25.97
N ALA A 975 9.06 -13.53 -27.18
CA ALA A 975 8.64 -12.15 -27.44
C ALA A 975 7.17 -11.87 -27.09
N LEU A 976 6.31 -12.90 -27.10
CA LEU A 976 4.91 -12.81 -26.69
C LEU A 976 4.73 -13.25 -25.22
N ALA A 977 5.37 -14.34 -24.83
CA ALA A 977 5.19 -14.97 -23.53
C ALA A 977 5.66 -14.05 -22.40
N VAL A 978 6.84 -13.45 -22.52
CA VAL A 978 7.39 -12.56 -21.48
C VAL A 978 6.43 -11.40 -21.16
N PRO A 979 5.99 -10.57 -22.13
CA PRO A 979 5.05 -9.49 -21.82
C PRO A 979 3.67 -9.99 -21.38
N VAL A 980 3.17 -11.12 -21.91
CA VAL A 980 1.88 -11.69 -21.47
C VAL A 980 1.94 -12.16 -20.02
N LEU A 981 3.03 -12.82 -19.62
CA LEU A 981 3.22 -13.29 -18.25
C LEU A 981 3.50 -12.15 -17.27
N GLN A 982 4.24 -11.14 -17.70
CA GLN A 982 4.43 -9.91 -16.92
C GLN A 982 3.09 -9.21 -16.68
N ALA A 983 2.26 -9.07 -17.72
CA ALA A 983 0.93 -8.49 -17.59
C ALA A 983 -0.04 -9.34 -16.74
N TYR A 984 0.02 -10.67 -16.85
CA TYR A 984 -0.79 -11.58 -16.04
C TYR A 984 -0.31 -11.68 -14.58
N GLY A 985 0.96 -11.37 -14.34
CA GLY A 985 1.68 -11.53 -13.08
C GLY A 985 2.37 -12.89 -13.01
N GLY A 986 3.71 -12.91 -13.09
CA GLY A 986 4.49 -14.15 -13.10
C GLY A 986 4.32 -15.01 -11.86
N ALA A 987 4.22 -14.42 -10.66
CA ALA A 987 3.87 -15.15 -9.44
C ALA A 987 2.47 -15.76 -9.48
N ARG A 988 1.49 -15.05 -10.06
CA ARG A 988 0.14 -15.57 -10.27
C ARG A 988 0.15 -16.74 -11.25
N TRP A 989 0.92 -16.63 -12.33
CA TRP A 989 1.14 -17.70 -13.30
C TRP A 989 1.77 -18.94 -12.68
N CYS A 990 2.81 -18.77 -11.85
CA CYS A 990 3.47 -19.86 -11.13
C CYS A 990 2.50 -20.58 -10.16
N ARG A 991 1.72 -19.84 -9.35
CA ARG A 991 0.69 -20.43 -8.47
C ARG A 991 -0.38 -21.18 -9.26
N GLY A 992 -0.87 -20.59 -10.34
CA GLY A 992 -1.87 -21.20 -11.22
C GLY A 992 -1.34 -22.48 -11.87
N SER A 993 -0.07 -22.48 -12.29
CA SER A 993 0.60 -23.65 -12.87
C SER A 993 0.67 -24.81 -11.87
N HIS A 994 1.09 -24.55 -10.62
CA HIS A 994 1.10 -25.58 -9.56
C HIS A 994 -0.31 -26.17 -9.34
N ALA A 995 -1.33 -25.32 -9.25
CA ALA A 995 -2.71 -25.76 -9.04
C ALA A 995 -3.25 -26.64 -10.19
N LEU A 996 -2.93 -26.28 -11.44
CA LEU A 996 -3.39 -26.96 -12.66
C LEU A 996 -2.65 -28.28 -12.93
N ILE A 997 -1.34 -28.32 -12.64
CA ILE A 997 -0.45 -29.40 -13.05
C ILE A 997 -0.40 -30.52 -11.99
N ALA A 998 -0.56 -30.17 -10.70
CA ALA A 998 -0.58 -31.15 -9.60
C ALA A 998 -1.65 -32.24 -9.77
N GLY A 999 -1.41 -33.40 -9.16
CA GLY A 999 -2.29 -34.56 -9.12
C GLY A 999 -3.54 -34.33 -8.27
N SER A 1000 -4.46 -35.30 -8.25
CA SER A 1000 -5.68 -35.21 -7.42
C SER A 1000 -5.46 -35.67 -5.98
N ASN A 1001 -4.32 -36.28 -5.66
CA ASN A 1001 -4.00 -36.75 -4.32
C ASN A 1001 -3.87 -35.58 -3.33
N GLU A 1002 -4.69 -35.58 -2.28
CA GLU A 1002 -4.76 -34.50 -1.30
C GLU A 1002 -3.48 -34.38 -0.46
N ALA A 1003 -2.88 -35.50 -0.05
CA ALA A 1003 -1.63 -35.52 0.70
C ALA A 1003 -0.46 -34.99 -0.14
N GLY A 1004 -0.43 -35.34 -1.44
CA GLY A 1004 0.54 -34.80 -2.40
C GLY A 1004 0.40 -33.28 -2.56
N ARG A 1005 -0.84 -32.78 -2.72
CA ARG A 1005 -1.11 -31.32 -2.78
C ARG A 1005 -0.73 -30.60 -1.49
N ALA A 1006 -1.00 -31.20 -0.35
CA ALA A 1006 -0.62 -30.65 0.95
C ALA A 1006 0.92 -30.56 1.08
N ARG A 1007 1.66 -31.58 0.61
CA ARG A 1007 3.14 -31.55 0.59
C ARG A 1007 3.71 -30.46 -0.31
N ILE A 1008 3.13 -30.23 -1.50
CA ILE A 1008 3.53 -29.12 -2.38
C ILE A 1008 3.32 -27.77 -1.68
N ALA A 1009 2.17 -27.57 -1.04
CA ALA A 1009 1.83 -26.31 -0.36
C ALA A 1009 2.53 -26.10 0.99
N ALA A 1010 3.14 -27.13 1.55
CA ALA A 1010 3.82 -27.08 2.84
C ALA A 1010 4.94 -26.03 2.85
N ASP A 1011 5.19 -25.48 4.03
CA ASP A 1011 6.31 -24.56 4.32
C ASP A 1011 6.31 -23.27 3.49
N GLY A 1012 5.19 -22.94 2.83
CA GLY A 1012 5.08 -21.80 1.92
C GLY A 1012 5.87 -21.97 0.62
N ALA A 1013 6.22 -23.21 0.24
CA ALA A 1013 7.12 -23.48 -0.89
C ALA A 1013 6.59 -22.97 -2.24
N ILE A 1014 5.28 -23.08 -2.49
CA ILE A 1014 4.63 -22.50 -3.69
C ILE A 1014 4.96 -21.01 -3.81
N ASP A 1015 5.00 -20.30 -2.70
CA ASP A 1015 5.21 -18.88 -2.73
C ASP A 1015 6.65 -18.46 -2.86
N VAL A 1016 7.58 -19.30 -2.39
CA VAL A 1016 9.01 -19.17 -2.71
C VAL A 1016 9.22 -19.33 -4.21
N HIS A 1017 8.64 -20.38 -4.81
CA HIS A 1017 8.69 -20.57 -6.26
C HIS A 1017 8.04 -19.41 -7.01
N ALA A 1018 6.87 -18.95 -6.57
CA ALA A 1018 6.16 -17.84 -7.17
C ALA A 1018 6.95 -16.53 -7.08
N GLY A 1019 7.67 -16.29 -5.98
CA GLY A 1019 8.52 -15.12 -5.79
C GLY A 1019 9.64 -15.01 -6.82
N PHE A 1020 10.22 -16.12 -7.27
CA PHE A 1020 11.24 -16.08 -8.33
C PHE A 1020 10.66 -15.66 -9.69
N PHE A 1021 9.43 -16.08 -9.98
CA PHE A 1021 8.72 -15.72 -11.21
C PHE A 1021 8.26 -14.26 -11.25
N GLU A 1022 8.55 -13.45 -10.22
CA GLU A 1022 8.35 -11.99 -10.26
C GLU A 1022 9.49 -11.26 -10.97
N SER A 1023 10.66 -11.91 -11.08
CA SER A 1023 11.77 -11.37 -11.85
C SER A 1023 11.53 -11.55 -13.34
N GLU A 1024 11.59 -10.46 -14.11
CA GLU A 1024 11.60 -10.53 -15.58
C GLU A 1024 12.72 -11.45 -16.08
N GLU A 1025 13.88 -11.40 -15.44
CA GLU A 1025 15.05 -12.21 -15.81
C GLU A 1025 14.74 -13.70 -15.73
N VAL A 1026 14.05 -14.14 -14.66
CA VAL A 1026 13.60 -15.54 -14.49
C VAL A 1026 12.48 -15.88 -15.47
N LEU A 1027 11.54 -14.97 -15.72
CA LEU A 1027 10.47 -15.17 -16.71
C LEU A 1027 11.03 -15.34 -18.12
N ARG A 1028 11.96 -14.47 -18.51
CA ARG A 1028 12.64 -14.49 -19.81
C ARG A 1028 13.48 -15.75 -19.96
N ALA A 1029 14.33 -16.06 -18.99
CA ALA A 1029 15.14 -17.27 -18.98
C ALA A 1029 14.30 -18.54 -19.04
N THR A 1030 13.16 -18.57 -18.33
CA THR A 1030 12.18 -19.67 -18.44
C THR A 1030 11.64 -19.78 -19.87
N CYS A 1031 11.20 -18.67 -20.47
CA CYS A 1031 10.70 -18.69 -21.84
C CYS A 1031 11.79 -19.11 -22.84
N GLU A 1032 13.02 -18.64 -22.67
CA GLU A 1032 14.18 -18.97 -23.50
C GLU A 1032 14.57 -20.45 -23.35
N ASP A 1033 14.43 -21.04 -22.17
CA ASP A 1033 14.56 -22.48 -21.96
C ASP A 1033 13.50 -23.27 -22.77
N TYR A 1034 12.23 -22.85 -22.73
CA TYR A 1034 11.18 -23.48 -23.57
C TYR A 1034 11.42 -23.29 -25.06
N ALA A 1035 11.91 -22.11 -25.48
CA ALA A 1035 12.27 -21.82 -26.87
C ALA A 1035 13.45 -22.66 -27.35
N ALA A 1036 14.48 -22.84 -26.52
CA ALA A 1036 15.59 -23.75 -26.80
C ALA A 1036 15.10 -25.18 -26.97
N GLY A 1037 14.10 -25.56 -26.16
CA GLY A 1037 13.40 -26.83 -26.26
C GLY A 1037 12.71 -27.06 -27.61
N SER A 1038 12.05 -26.04 -28.18
CA SER A 1038 11.32 -26.13 -29.45
C SER A 1038 12.19 -26.01 -30.68
N ASN A 1039 13.40 -25.45 -30.54
CA ASN A 1039 14.29 -25.14 -31.64
C ASN A 1039 15.54 -26.04 -31.63
N GLU A 1040 16.53 -25.74 -30.80
CA GLU A 1040 17.84 -26.40 -30.80
C GLU A 1040 17.78 -27.82 -30.22
N ASP A 1041 17.21 -27.99 -29.02
CA ASP A 1041 17.27 -29.26 -28.27
C ASP A 1041 16.59 -30.42 -29.02
N VAL A 1042 15.47 -30.14 -29.70
CA VAL A 1042 14.75 -31.14 -30.52
C VAL A 1042 15.57 -31.54 -31.74
N VAL A 1043 16.22 -30.58 -32.42
CA VAL A 1043 17.07 -30.84 -33.57
C VAL A 1043 18.28 -31.69 -33.17
N GLU A 1044 18.88 -31.41 -32.01
CA GLU A 1044 19.98 -32.20 -31.47
C GLU A 1044 19.55 -33.64 -31.16
N GLN A 1045 18.40 -33.84 -30.51
CA GLN A 1045 17.89 -35.17 -30.21
C GLN A 1045 17.56 -35.99 -31.47
N VAL A 1046 17.03 -35.35 -32.53
CA VAL A 1046 16.84 -36.00 -33.83
C VAL A 1046 18.18 -36.45 -34.43
N ARG A 1047 19.24 -35.64 -34.30
CA ARG A 1047 20.59 -36.00 -34.76
C ARG A 1047 21.18 -37.15 -33.94
N ASP A 1048 20.98 -37.15 -32.63
CA ASP A 1048 21.43 -38.21 -31.73
C ASP A 1048 20.79 -39.54 -32.07
N GLN A 1049 19.47 -39.57 -32.26
CA GLN A 1049 18.75 -40.78 -32.68
C GLN A 1049 19.25 -41.30 -34.03
N LYS A 1050 19.44 -40.41 -35.02
CA LYS A 1050 20.00 -40.80 -36.33
C LYS A 1050 21.43 -41.35 -36.21
N ALA A 1051 22.21 -40.84 -35.27
CA ALA A 1051 23.57 -41.31 -34.98
C ALA A 1051 23.61 -42.54 -34.06
N GLY A 1052 22.46 -43.05 -33.60
CA GLY A 1052 22.38 -44.19 -32.68
C GLY A 1052 22.88 -43.88 -31.26
N ARG A 1053 23.00 -42.61 -30.87
CA ARG A 1053 23.43 -42.23 -29.52
C ARG A 1053 22.32 -42.56 -28.51
N LYS A 1054 22.69 -43.28 -27.45
CA LYS A 1054 21.80 -43.75 -26.38
C LYS A 1054 22.47 -43.59 -25.01
N ILE A 1055 21.68 -43.61 -23.95
CA ILE A 1055 22.20 -43.64 -22.57
C ILE A 1055 22.86 -45.00 -22.33
N THR A 1056 24.11 -44.98 -21.88
CA THR A 1056 24.97 -46.16 -21.68
C THR A 1056 25.19 -46.53 -20.20
N VAL A 1057 24.60 -45.77 -19.28
CA VAL A 1057 24.69 -45.99 -17.82
C VAL A 1057 23.35 -46.46 -17.26
N PRO A 1058 23.34 -47.22 -16.14
CA PRO A 1058 22.11 -47.58 -15.44
C PRO A 1058 21.17 -46.38 -15.28
N THR A 1059 19.88 -46.58 -15.56
CA THR A 1059 18.91 -45.47 -15.60
C THR A 1059 17.61 -45.83 -14.87
N LEU A 1060 17.23 -44.98 -13.91
CA LEU A 1060 15.93 -44.99 -13.25
C LEU A 1060 15.02 -43.94 -13.90
N VAL A 1061 13.85 -44.36 -14.37
CA VAL A 1061 12.81 -43.46 -14.88
C VAL A 1061 11.58 -43.59 -13.99
N MET A 1062 11.10 -42.49 -13.42
CA MET A 1062 9.87 -42.47 -12.65
C MET A 1062 8.89 -41.48 -13.28
N PHE A 1063 7.60 -41.84 -13.37
CA PHE A 1063 6.58 -40.99 -13.99
C PHE A 1063 5.22 -41.20 -13.34
N SER A 1064 4.36 -40.17 -13.38
CA SER A 1064 2.98 -40.23 -12.91
C SER A 1064 2.16 -41.13 -13.82
N ALA A 1065 1.51 -42.14 -13.23
CA ALA A 1065 0.60 -43.03 -13.95
C ALA A 1065 -0.66 -42.29 -14.44
N GLU A 1066 -1.10 -41.26 -13.70
CA GLU A 1066 -2.32 -40.51 -13.94
C GLU A 1066 -2.15 -39.32 -14.90
N LYS A 1067 -0.92 -38.84 -15.10
CA LYS A 1067 -0.63 -37.71 -16.00
C LYS A 1067 0.12 -38.15 -17.24
N LEU A 1068 1.41 -38.46 -17.12
CA LEU A 1068 2.25 -38.76 -18.27
C LEU A 1068 2.00 -40.20 -18.77
N GLY A 1069 1.94 -41.18 -17.86
CA GLY A 1069 1.68 -42.58 -18.15
C GLY A 1069 0.28 -42.86 -18.70
N ALA A 1070 -0.71 -42.05 -18.34
CA ALA A 1070 -2.07 -42.15 -18.89
C ALA A 1070 -2.16 -41.81 -20.39
N ARG A 1071 -1.15 -41.11 -20.93
CA ARG A 1071 -1.14 -40.61 -22.31
C ARG A 1071 -0.12 -41.31 -23.20
N LEU A 1072 0.96 -41.81 -22.63
CA LEU A 1072 2.11 -42.36 -23.34
C LEU A 1072 2.62 -43.61 -22.64
N ASP A 1073 3.08 -44.60 -23.40
CA ASP A 1073 3.86 -45.70 -22.87
C ASP A 1073 5.30 -45.24 -22.57
N VAL A 1074 5.46 -44.56 -21.42
CA VAL A 1074 6.74 -43.99 -20.99
C VAL A 1074 7.81 -45.07 -20.88
N ALA A 1075 7.42 -46.29 -20.47
CA ALA A 1075 8.34 -47.39 -20.27
C ALA A 1075 8.95 -47.87 -21.60
N GLU A 1076 8.10 -48.06 -22.62
CA GLU A 1076 8.52 -48.44 -23.98
C GLU A 1076 9.31 -47.29 -24.65
N ILE A 1077 8.83 -46.05 -24.53
CA ILE A 1077 9.50 -44.88 -25.12
C ILE A 1077 10.95 -44.77 -24.63
N TRP A 1078 11.21 -44.88 -23.34
CA TRP A 1078 12.58 -44.76 -22.82
C TRP A 1078 13.46 -45.96 -23.14
N ARG A 1079 12.89 -47.15 -23.35
CA ARG A 1079 13.66 -48.35 -23.74
C ARG A 1079 14.42 -48.13 -25.05
N ASP A 1080 13.85 -47.37 -25.98
CA ASP A 1080 14.48 -47.02 -27.25
C ASP A 1080 15.70 -46.09 -27.11
N TRP A 1081 15.77 -45.32 -26.02
CA TRP A 1081 16.83 -44.33 -25.77
C TRP A 1081 17.94 -44.86 -24.87
N ILE A 1082 17.79 -46.09 -24.37
CA ILE A 1082 18.76 -46.76 -23.50
C ILE A 1082 19.44 -47.86 -24.29
N ALA A 1083 20.78 -47.91 -24.22
CA ALA A 1083 21.57 -48.90 -24.94
C ALA A 1083 21.22 -50.33 -24.50
N GLU A 1084 21.35 -51.28 -25.41
CA GLU A 1084 21.07 -52.69 -25.13
C GLU A 1084 22.00 -53.20 -24.01
N GLY A 1085 21.47 -54.00 -23.08
CA GLY A 1085 22.23 -54.52 -21.93
C GLY A 1085 22.40 -53.56 -20.75
N VAL A 1086 21.98 -52.30 -20.86
CA VAL A 1086 21.97 -51.34 -19.74
C VAL A 1086 20.78 -51.62 -18.80
N ASP A 1087 21.06 -51.60 -17.50
CA ASP A 1087 20.06 -51.71 -16.43
C ASP A 1087 19.09 -50.51 -16.48
N TYR A 1088 17.82 -50.81 -16.75
CA TYR A 1088 16.77 -49.83 -16.93
C TYR A 1088 15.59 -50.17 -16.02
N THR A 1089 15.23 -49.24 -15.14
CA THR A 1089 14.13 -49.40 -14.20
C THR A 1089 13.06 -48.33 -14.45
N PRO A 1090 11.97 -48.63 -15.17
CA PRO A 1090 10.79 -47.77 -15.24
C PRO A 1090 9.87 -47.98 -14.03
N VAL A 1091 9.41 -46.90 -13.43
CA VAL A 1091 8.48 -46.92 -12.29
C VAL A 1091 7.31 -45.98 -12.57
N ALA A 1092 6.12 -46.55 -12.73
CA ALA A 1092 4.88 -45.79 -12.74
C ALA A 1092 4.43 -45.52 -11.29
N VAL A 1093 4.24 -44.26 -10.93
CA VAL A 1093 3.79 -43.82 -9.60
C VAL A 1093 2.30 -43.50 -9.68
N GLY A 1094 1.48 -44.24 -8.96
CA GLY A 1094 0.01 -44.13 -8.97
C GLY A 1094 -0.56 -43.31 -7.80
N ASP A 1095 -1.77 -43.67 -7.36
CA ASP A 1095 -2.49 -43.08 -6.23
C ASP A 1095 -2.89 -41.60 -6.40
N GLY A 1096 -3.04 -41.15 -7.65
CA GLY A 1096 -3.48 -39.80 -7.96
C GLY A 1096 -2.39 -38.73 -7.87
N TYR A 1097 -1.12 -39.13 -7.77
CA TYR A 1097 0.01 -38.21 -7.81
C TYR A 1097 0.25 -37.66 -9.23
N GLY A 1098 0.52 -36.37 -9.32
CA GLY A 1098 0.71 -35.66 -10.57
C GLY A 1098 2.16 -35.49 -10.98
N HIS A 1099 2.42 -34.41 -11.69
CA HIS A 1099 3.71 -34.12 -12.32
C HIS A 1099 4.85 -33.84 -11.31
N TYR A 1100 4.54 -33.27 -10.15
CA TYR A 1100 5.54 -32.81 -9.17
C TYR A 1100 5.96 -33.95 -8.24
N LEU A 1101 6.32 -35.10 -8.81
CA LEU A 1101 6.65 -36.33 -8.07
C LEU A 1101 7.61 -36.13 -6.89
N PRO A 1102 8.67 -35.29 -6.97
CA PRO A 1102 9.59 -35.08 -5.84
C PRO A 1102 8.92 -34.55 -4.57
N GLU A 1103 7.77 -33.89 -4.68
CA GLU A 1103 6.97 -33.43 -3.53
C GLU A 1103 5.69 -34.25 -3.37
N GLU A 1104 5.01 -34.53 -4.49
CA GLU A 1104 3.74 -35.24 -4.49
C GLU A 1104 3.90 -36.66 -3.96
N ALA A 1105 4.99 -37.36 -4.30
CA ALA A 1105 5.25 -38.74 -3.91
C ALA A 1105 6.66 -38.88 -3.32
N SER A 1106 7.07 -37.91 -2.49
CA SER A 1106 8.44 -37.78 -1.98
C SER A 1106 8.98 -39.05 -1.29
N ASP A 1107 8.11 -39.78 -0.60
CA ASP A 1107 8.39 -41.07 0.04
C ASP A 1107 8.74 -42.16 -0.98
N VAL A 1108 7.92 -42.31 -2.03
CA VAL A 1108 8.16 -43.28 -3.10
C VAL A 1108 9.41 -42.92 -3.90
N VAL A 1109 9.59 -41.62 -4.22
CA VAL A 1109 10.75 -41.12 -4.95
C VAL A 1109 12.04 -41.32 -4.14
N ALA A 1110 12.07 -40.95 -2.87
CA ALA A 1110 13.23 -41.15 -2.01
C ALA A 1110 13.57 -42.64 -1.84
N GLN A 1111 12.57 -43.51 -1.66
CA GLN A 1111 12.78 -44.95 -1.58
C GLN A 1111 13.43 -45.49 -2.87
N LYS A 1112 12.89 -45.16 -4.03
CA LYS A 1112 13.40 -45.66 -5.32
C LYS A 1112 14.77 -45.10 -5.68
N ILE A 1113 15.05 -43.86 -5.31
CA ILE A 1113 16.40 -43.30 -5.44
C ILE A 1113 17.36 -44.06 -4.52
N ASN A 1114 17.02 -44.35 -3.26
CA ASN A 1114 17.89 -45.14 -2.38
C ASN A 1114 18.15 -46.55 -2.94
N GLU A 1115 17.12 -47.27 -3.40
CA GLU A 1115 17.28 -48.59 -4.04
C GLU A 1115 18.16 -48.54 -5.28
N PHE A 1116 18.13 -47.44 -6.04
CA PHE A 1116 19.00 -47.23 -7.19
C PHE A 1116 20.44 -46.90 -6.78
N LEU A 1117 20.62 -46.15 -5.69
CA LEU A 1117 21.94 -45.81 -5.14
C LEU A 1117 22.66 -47.04 -4.58
N ASP A 1118 21.95 -48.05 -4.05
CA ASP A 1118 22.54 -49.30 -3.53
C ASP A 1118 23.32 -50.11 -4.61
N LYS A 1119 23.21 -49.74 -5.88
CA LYS A 1119 23.95 -50.32 -7.00
C LYS A 1119 25.38 -49.77 -7.15
N PHE A 1120 25.72 -48.69 -6.46
CA PHE A 1120 26.99 -47.94 -6.57
C PHE A 1120 27.66 -47.77 -5.21
#